data_AF-A0AAF0IGF5-F1
#
_entry.id   AF-A0AAF0IGF5-F1
#
_cell.length_a   1.000
_cell.length_b   1.000
_cell.length_c   1.000
_cell.angle_alpha   90.00
_cell.angle_beta   90.00
_cell.angle_gamma   90.00
#
_symmetry.space_group_name_H-M   'P 1'
#
loop_
_entity.id
_entity.type
_entity.pdbx_description
1 polymer ?
#
loop_
_entity_poly.entity_id
_entity_poly.type
_entity_poly.pdbx_seq_one_letter_code
_entity_poly.pdbx_strand_id
1 'polypeptide(L)'
;MMIRRNSDAEFSLLDAGVDDRVPSTSTPDEEDVEMISEDTRSPLTLPPHLIARFYPGLKDRRRAAASSSRRSSVSSLHSSVSAHAGTQSDHLVQHMRRASIIESRKARLADRAAHVEKVRLRAALAKNGAKNALKEERALAAQQAREKLLAEIAAKCEEEVRRAKKKAEDIKERKAAEHARLRVEMAEKFAEVERRRLLYQQTLRRPRRTSSAERKAAKSLLPTRLSQPAAACIIQNAWRHHRTRNIIRQFRSLDLSLERIRRLSFEEVRTLLSEETVISVTTKVLRLCGLQDSEESSMSEKGAVRVFLSSYLILSHPAQVLSSNGEQEQDLITKAQDLLVVFEQVITQLSSIGASSVSVSSDLQMLSQSCNTFFSAFHAWKSHDSTVLIEIMLAQFVELELIWQTVKNDRDGGVADDYQQGIRHNQILLLARLKRLAGPDRAMEMVKQALRKSKRERRRNGASTQAIPRAVTEQPSAADVACEDVHSPLREVFSTDAELWPRQPSEEELNPQDHFVKLLTALPDNRTLVHELLINREFKIDEASYTRVRRQLMKHMCDMMRKDVEAGLGTNWTIAMATVIQDRLLRSLKPGNSLHNLISEVLDPTYIENQCKAATFSYDAFFEFMSNILPKLCAPFRDPDIKAFAEDKSGDAIDRLAKLMGIIDLLSLDHTNFMLQMAAPQLIQEGPGYEQRAFSGDVECGMVTLERTRQFWRSNRDAIIEEMRKRDPENCSMDVTPSVAKIYAQGLVNLVLSNGRLSPDQLPETLNLDHARLEHLRSQSFKIAATAAILLSAKNLLKRDVRSQWKGEAERILSLDFSEIKPERIQAILDSTHPMPVATRSQVLSTIKRVLMPASAASATASSSSGPDVMVASGSDPSPFMPLSNAPTETTARAMYFTDPVAKLMLSRLRAHVLARLSAASARERVRTTSTASQSLAAAGMPEFVNEVGKLVDSLNRIREVDWMCHGLVYEKIWNEDAEEGK
;
A
#
# COMPACT_ATOMS: atom_id res chain seq x y z
N MET A 1 46.07 57.85 19.55
CA MET A 1 45.51 59.18 19.92
C MET A 1 44.21 58.89 20.66
N MET A 2 44.09 59.33 21.92
CA MET A 2 42.99 59.06 22.89
C MET A 2 42.61 57.56 23.14
N ILE A 3 42.93 56.92 24.29
CA ILE A 3 42.42 57.10 25.68
C ILE A 3 41.02 56.44 25.83
N ARG A 4 40.74 55.47 26.73
CA ARG A 4 41.48 54.89 27.89
C ARG A 4 40.83 53.55 28.36
N ARG A 5 41.64 52.63 28.94
CA ARG A 5 41.52 51.89 30.24
C ARG A 5 40.21 51.12 30.58
N ASN A 6 40.18 50.06 31.39
CA ASN A 6 41.17 49.25 32.16
C ASN A 6 40.52 47.88 32.47
N SER A 7 41.22 46.73 32.53
CA SER A 7 41.87 46.10 33.71
C SER A 7 40.86 45.65 34.80
N ASP A 8 40.91 44.47 35.44
CA ASP A 8 41.96 43.46 35.71
C ASP A 8 41.31 42.04 35.73
N ALA A 9 41.91 40.94 35.25
CA ALA A 9 43.08 40.15 35.69
C ALA A 9 42.77 39.03 36.72
N GLU A 10 43.53 37.93 36.66
CA GLU A 10 43.19 36.57 37.14
C GLU A 10 43.75 36.22 38.55
N PHE A 11 43.71 34.91 38.91
CA PHE A 11 44.37 34.20 40.04
C PHE A 11 43.67 34.23 41.43
N SER A 12 43.66 33.18 42.27
CA SER A 12 43.85 31.71 42.07
C SER A 12 43.56 30.90 43.35
N LEU A 13 43.29 29.58 43.20
CA LEU A 13 43.56 28.43 44.12
C LEU A 13 42.83 28.25 45.49
N LEU A 14 42.35 27.00 45.70
CA LEU A 14 42.35 26.09 46.89
C LEU A 14 42.09 26.69 48.32
N ASP A 15 41.30 26.08 49.22
CA ASP A 15 41.37 24.70 49.75
C ASP A 15 40.09 24.31 50.57
N ALA A 16 40.07 23.15 51.24
CA ALA A 16 38.90 22.47 51.82
C ALA A 16 38.51 22.82 53.28
N GLY A 17 37.30 22.40 53.72
CA GLY A 17 37.08 21.94 55.11
C GLY A 17 35.73 22.17 55.82
N VAL A 18 34.97 21.08 56.01
CA VAL A 18 34.23 20.66 57.24
C VAL A 18 32.97 21.40 57.76
N ASP A 19 31.88 20.62 57.87
CA ASP A 19 30.70 20.60 58.77
C ASP A 19 30.32 21.77 59.71
N ASP A 20 29.01 22.10 59.76
CA ASP A 20 28.18 21.88 60.98
C ASP A 20 26.65 21.73 60.65
N ARG A 21 25.81 21.51 61.67
CA ARG A 21 24.52 20.77 61.67
C ARG A 21 23.21 21.62 61.76
N VAL A 22 22.10 20.89 61.95
CA VAL A 22 20.78 21.23 62.61
C VAL A 22 19.70 21.92 61.70
N PRO A 23 18.37 21.92 62.03
CA PRO A 23 17.42 20.83 61.71
C PRO A 23 16.13 21.28 60.95
N SER A 24 15.14 20.36 60.85
CA SER A 24 13.82 20.52 60.21
C SER A 24 12.63 20.62 61.19
N THR A 25 11.55 21.32 60.75
CA THR A 25 10.10 21.25 61.12
C THR A 25 9.40 22.46 60.46
N SER A 26 8.17 22.51 59.93
CA SER A 26 7.07 21.58 59.58
C SER A 26 5.89 22.49 59.10
N THR A 27 5.45 22.42 57.83
CA THR A 27 4.07 22.09 57.33
C THR A 27 2.96 23.14 57.62
N PRO A 28 1.73 23.12 57.00
CA PRO A 28 1.04 22.16 56.09
C PRO A 28 0.74 22.71 54.66
N ASP A 29 0.54 21.90 53.61
CA ASP A 29 -0.67 21.15 53.12
C ASP A 29 -1.79 22.09 52.60
N GLU A 30 -2.71 21.77 51.68
CA GLU A 30 -3.27 20.52 51.07
C GLU A 30 -3.46 20.80 49.53
N GLU A 31 -3.86 19.93 48.59
CA GLU A 31 -4.19 18.48 48.47
C GLU A 31 -4.07 18.07 46.97
N ASP A 32 -3.98 16.76 46.62
CA ASP A 32 -4.45 16.20 45.32
C ASP A 32 -4.73 14.69 45.49
N VAL A 33 -5.91 14.20 45.07
CA VAL A 33 -6.43 12.86 45.44
C VAL A 33 -6.90 12.06 44.22
N GLU A 34 -6.26 10.90 43.99
CA GLU A 34 -6.81 9.81 43.19
C GLU A 34 -6.69 8.48 43.96
N MET A 35 -7.72 7.61 43.85
CA MET A 35 -7.66 6.12 43.77
C MET A 35 -8.90 5.41 44.37
N ILE A 36 -9.71 4.78 43.49
CA ILE A 36 -10.70 3.71 43.74
C ILE A 36 -10.89 2.99 42.38
N SER A 37 -11.00 1.66 42.16
CA SER A 37 -10.64 0.38 42.81
C SER A 37 -10.73 -0.70 41.68
N GLU A 38 -10.58 -2.03 41.80
CA GLU A 38 -10.48 -3.05 42.87
C GLU A 38 -9.49 -4.14 42.41
N ASP A 39 -8.81 -4.85 43.32
CA ASP A 39 -8.39 -6.24 43.03
C ASP A 39 -8.24 -7.10 44.31
N THR A 40 -8.13 -8.40 44.06
CA THR A 40 -8.40 -9.55 44.90
C THR A 40 -7.46 -9.80 46.09
N ARG A 41 -8.02 -10.39 47.14
CA ARG A 41 -7.34 -10.70 48.42
C ARG A 41 -6.26 -11.79 48.26
N SER A 42 -5.09 -11.56 48.84
CA SER A 42 -4.06 -12.59 49.07
C SER A 42 -3.96 -12.95 50.56
N PRO A 43 -3.75 -14.23 50.94
CA PRO A 43 -3.80 -14.67 52.34
C PRO A 43 -2.45 -14.59 53.06
N LEU A 44 -2.51 -14.31 54.37
CA LEU A 44 -1.38 -14.19 55.30
C LEU A 44 -0.63 -15.52 55.49
N THR A 45 0.70 -15.50 55.39
CA THR A 45 1.56 -16.66 55.68
C THR A 45 2.16 -16.52 57.08
N LEU A 46 1.89 -17.51 57.97
CA LEU A 46 2.36 -17.48 59.37
C LEU A 46 3.78 -18.07 59.56
N PRO A 47 4.52 -17.65 60.61
CA PRO A 47 5.92 -18.05 60.82
C PRO A 47 6.15 -19.57 61.00
N PRO A 48 7.28 -20.11 60.51
CA PRO A 48 7.49 -21.56 60.34
C PRO A 48 7.60 -22.38 61.63
N HIS A 49 7.82 -21.75 62.80
CA HIS A 49 7.96 -22.48 64.07
C HIS A 49 6.62 -22.97 64.66
N LEU A 50 5.49 -22.40 64.24
CA LEU A 50 4.16 -22.83 64.70
C LEU A 50 3.62 -24.05 63.92
N ILE A 51 4.04 -24.24 62.67
CA ILE A 51 3.64 -25.37 61.81
C ILE A 51 4.20 -26.70 62.34
N ALA A 52 5.38 -26.67 62.98
CA ALA A 52 6.08 -27.85 63.48
C ALA A 52 5.40 -28.56 64.67
N ARG A 53 4.37 -27.97 65.29
CA ARG A 53 3.65 -28.58 66.44
C ARG A 53 2.47 -29.49 66.05
N PHE A 54 1.99 -29.45 64.80
CA PHE A 54 0.76 -30.13 64.39
C PHE A 54 0.95 -31.46 63.64
N TYR A 55 2.18 -31.98 63.55
CA TYR A 55 2.47 -33.27 62.92
C TYR A 55 3.28 -34.19 63.86
N PRO A 56 2.76 -35.39 64.22
CA PRO A 56 3.53 -36.39 64.98
C PRO A 56 4.71 -36.93 64.17
N GLY A 57 5.94 -36.65 64.63
CA GLY A 57 7.16 -37.12 63.97
C GLY A 57 7.50 -38.57 64.29
N LEU A 58 7.58 -39.42 63.26
CA LEU A 58 8.19 -40.75 63.32
C LEU A 58 9.66 -40.67 62.91
N LYS A 59 10.55 -41.21 63.75
CA LYS A 59 12.01 -41.12 63.60
C LYS A 59 12.57 -42.18 62.66
N ASP A 60 13.48 -41.78 61.79
CA ASP A 60 14.28 -42.69 60.95
C ASP A 60 15.12 -43.67 61.79
N ARG A 61 15.19 -44.93 61.34
CA ARG A 61 16.36 -45.79 61.57
C ARG A 61 16.73 -46.61 60.33
N ARG A 62 17.92 -46.29 59.82
CA ARG A 62 18.66 -46.85 58.69
C ARG A 62 18.64 -48.39 58.60
N ARG A 63 18.52 -48.93 57.38
CA ARG A 63 19.61 -49.56 56.60
C ARG A 63 19.06 -50.24 55.32
N ALA A 64 19.90 -50.32 54.29
CA ALA A 64 19.66 -51.18 53.13
C ALA A 64 20.34 -52.54 53.32
N ALA A 65 19.67 -53.64 52.92
CA ALA A 65 20.22 -54.77 52.17
C ALA A 65 19.25 -55.97 52.09
N ALA A 66 19.34 -56.70 50.98
CA ALA A 66 19.11 -58.15 50.80
C ALA A 66 17.69 -58.78 51.00
N SER A 67 17.20 -59.34 49.89
CA SER A 67 16.72 -60.72 49.71
C SER A 67 16.16 -61.53 50.90
N SER A 68 14.86 -61.88 50.81
CA SER A 68 14.26 -63.18 51.19
C SER A 68 12.77 -63.10 50.82
N SER A 69 12.24 -63.85 49.86
CA SER A 69 11.86 -65.28 49.92
C SER A 69 10.74 -65.60 50.92
N ARG A 70 9.84 -66.49 50.48
CA ARG A 70 8.65 -67.09 51.13
C ARG A 70 7.35 -66.31 50.89
N ARG A 71 6.37 -66.80 50.10
CA ARG A 71 5.76 -68.16 50.01
C ARG A 71 4.95 -68.51 51.25
N SER A 72 3.66 -68.22 51.21
CA SER A 72 2.64 -68.97 51.95
C SER A 72 1.31 -68.93 51.21
N SER A 73 1.15 -69.86 50.27
CA SER A 73 -0.19 -70.35 49.92
C SER A 73 -0.73 -71.09 51.13
N VAL A 74 -1.96 -70.80 51.56
CA VAL A 74 -2.78 -71.73 52.34
C VAL A 74 -4.19 -71.76 51.76
N SER A 75 -4.45 -72.83 51.01
CA SER A 75 -5.78 -73.23 50.57
C SER A 75 -6.55 -73.85 51.74
N SER A 76 -7.87 -73.68 51.77
CA SER A 76 -8.92 -74.59 52.26
C SER A 76 -10.17 -73.73 52.55
N LEU A 77 -11.32 -73.96 51.91
CA LEU A 77 -12.21 -75.13 51.90
C LEU A 77 -13.09 -75.25 53.15
N HIS A 78 -14.32 -75.67 52.91
CA HIS A 78 -15.35 -76.16 53.84
C HIS A 78 -16.18 -75.16 54.67
N SER A 79 -17.27 -74.73 54.04
CA SER A 79 -18.64 -75.13 54.39
C SER A 79 -19.03 -75.35 55.88
N SER A 80 -20.03 -74.55 56.28
CA SER A 80 -21.35 -74.99 56.81
C SER A 80 -21.54 -75.38 58.28
N VAL A 81 -22.79 -75.10 58.73
CA VAL A 81 -23.56 -75.68 59.85
C VAL A 81 -23.48 -75.02 61.24
N SER A 82 -24.54 -74.24 61.51
CA SER A 82 -25.38 -74.19 62.73
C SER A 82 -24.97 -73.43 63.99
N ALA A 83 -26.05 -72.97 64.64
CA ALA A 83 -26.23 -72.14 65.80
C ALA A 83 -25.58 -72.64 67.11
N HIS A 84 -25.22 -71.70 67.99
CA HIS A 84 -26.03 -71.36 69.18
C HIS A 84 -25.57 -70.02 69.77
N ALA A 85 -26.31 -69.49 70.77
CA ALA A 85 -26.15 -68.13 71.27
C ALA A 85 -24.80 -67.89 71.98
N GLY A 86 -24.05 -66.88 71.51
CA GLY A 86 -22.85 -66.35 72.15
C GLY A 86 -23.16 -65.07 72.94
N THR A 87 -22.50 -64.89 74.09
CA THR A 87 -22.69 -63.77 75.02
C THR A 87 -22.30 -62.42 74.41
N GLN A 88 -22.82 -61.31 74.97
CA GLN A 88 -22.59 -59.93 74.45
C GLN A 88 -21.10 -59.58 74.22
N SER A 89 -20.19 -60.22 74.94
CA SER A 89 -18.73 -60.16 74.74
C SER A 89 -18.31 -60.44 73.29
N ASP A 90 -18.87 -61.47 72.65
CA ASP A 90 -18.43 -61.92 71.33
C ASP A 90 -18.91 -60.98 70.23
N HIS A 91 -20.11 -60.43 70.38
CA HIS A 91 -20.62 -59.37 69.51
C HIS A 91 -19.76 -58.09 69.63
N LEU A 92 -19.31 -57.75 70.84
CA LEU A 92 -18.42 -56.59 71.08
C LEU A 92 -17.03 -56.83 70.46
N VAL A 93 -16.45 -58.02 70.64
CA VAL A 93 -15.18 -58.43 69.99
C VAL A 93 -15.33 -58.43 68.45
N GLN A 94 -16.45 -58.93 67.92
CA GLN A 94 -16.72 -58.90 66.47
C GLN A 94 -16.86 -57.47 65.95
N HIS A 95 -17.50 -56.58 66.72
CA HIS A 95 -17.62 -55.16 66.36
C HIS A 95 -16.27 -54.43 66.41
N MET A 96 -15.40 -54.74 67.39
CA MET A 96 -14.03 -54.21 67.44
C MET A 96 -13.16 -54.72 66.28
N ARG A 97 -13.27 -56.00 65.90
CA ARG A 97 -12.61 -56.56 64.69
C ARG A 97 -13.14 -55.89 63.40
N ARG A 98 -14.45 -55.66 63.30
CA ARG A 98 -15.05 -54.92 62.17
C ARG A 98 -14.55 -53.48 62.12
N ALA A 99 -14.45 -52.81 63.27
CA ALA A 99 -13.93 -51.45 63.37
C ALA A 99 -12.46 -51.36 62.93
N SER A 100 -11.58 -52.26 63.40
CA SER A 100 -10.16 -52.25 63.00
C SER A 100 -9.96 -52.59 61.51
N ILE A 101 -10.80 -53.46 60.93
CA ILE A 101 -10.81 -53.71 59.48
C ILE A 101 -11.21 -52.45 58.70
N ILE A 102 -12.27 -51.74 59.13
CA ILE A 102 -12.71 -50.48 58.52
C ILE A 102 -11.63 -49.41 58.65
N GLU A 103 -11.00 -49.28 59.82
CA GLU A 103 -9.91 -48.34 60.09
C GLU A 103 -8.68 -48.64 59.22
N SER A 104 -8.27 -49.90 59.12
CA SER A 104 -7.19 -50.31 58.20
C SER A 104 -7.52 -50.00 56.74
N ARG A 105 -8.80 -50.06 56.35
CA ARG A 105 -9.27 -49.70 55.00
C ARG A 105 -9.27 -48.19 54.80
N LYS A 106 -9.67 -47.40 55.81
CA LYS A 106 -9.58 -45.93 55.81
C LYS A 106 -8.12 -45.48 55.69
N ALA A 107 -7.19 -46.06 56.45
CA ALA A 107 -5.76 -45.79 56.35
C ALA A 107 -5.22 -46.06 54.93
N ARG A 108 -5.47 -47.24 54.36
CA ARG A 108 -5.07 -47.57 52.99
C ARG A 108 -5.68 -46.65 51.92
N LEU A 109 -6.87 -46.08 52.17
CA LEU A 109 -7.48 -45.08 51.27
C LEU A 109 -6.85 -43.69 51.44
N ALA A 110 -6.51 -43.29 52.67
CA ALA A 110 -5.76 -42.07 52.95
C ALA A 110 -4.35 -42.10 52.32
N ASP A 111 -3.64 -43.22 52.43
CA ASP A 111 -2.32 -43.42 51.79
C ASP A 111 -2.41 -43.29 50.26
N ARG A 112 -3.46 -43.86 49.65
CA ARG A 112 -3.73 -43.73 48.21
C ARG A 112 -4.04 -42.28 47.83
N ALA A 113 -4.84 -41.56 48.61
CA ALA A 113 -5.13 -40.14 48.38
C ALA A 113 -3.86 -39.27 48.48
N ALA A 114 -3.05 -39.48 49.51
CA ALA A 114 -1.77 -38.79 49.70
C ALA A 114 -0.77 -39.09 48.55
N HIS A 115 -0.75 -40.33 48.05
CA HIS A 115 0.04 -40.70 46.88
C HIS A 115 -0.44 -39.99 45.60
N VAL A 116 -1.76 -39.91 45.39
CA VAL A 116 -2.35 -39.19 44.23
C VAL A 116 -1.99 -37.71 44.26
N GLU A 117 -2.12 -37.02 45.40
CA GLU A 117 -1.68 -35.62 45.53
C GLU A 117 -0.17 -35.46 45.30
N LYS A 118 0.67 -36.37 45.83
CA LYS A 118 2.11 -36.35 45.59
C LYS A 118 2.48 -36.51 44.11
N VAL A 119 1.74 -37.33 43.37
CA VAL A 119 1.89 -37.46 41.91
C VAL A 119 1.39 -36.21 41.19
N ARG A 120 0.23 -35.67 41.59
CA ARG A 120 -0.35 -34.43 41.03
C ARG A 120 0.60 -33.25 41.17
N LEU A 121 1.18 -33.05 42.36
CA LEU A 121 2.16 -32.00 42.63
C LEU A 121 3.45 -32.19 41.82
N ARG A 122 3.98 -33.41 41.72
CA ARG A 122 5.15 -33.69 40.87
C ARG A 122 4.88 -33.43 39.39
N ALA A 123 3.72 -33.84 38.89
CA ALA A 123 3.32 -33.58 37.50
C ALA A 123 3.12 -32.08 37.23
N ALA A 124 2.53 -31.34 38.17
CA ALA A 124 2.39 -29.89 38.09
C ALA A 124 3.76 -29.17 38.08
N LEU A 125 4.68 -29.55 38.97
CA LEU A 125 6.03 -28.99 39.02
C LEU A 125 6.83 -29.29 37.74
N ALA A 126 6.78 -30.53 37.23
CA ALA A 126 7.44 -30.88 35.96
C ALA A 126 6.86 -30.11 34.76
N LYS A 127 5.53 -29.99 34.69
CA LYS A 127 4.83 -29.26 33.62
C LYS A 127 5.11 -27.75 33.68
N ASN A 128 5.22 -27.17 34.86
CA ASN A 128 5.52 -25.75 35.04
C ASN A 128 7.01 -25.45 34.79
N GLY A 129 7.93 -26.31 35.25
CA GLY A 129 9.36 -26.18 34.98
C GLY A 129 9.67 -26.20 33.47
N ALA A 130 9.13 -27.17 32.73
CA ALA A 130 9.28 -27.24 31.28
C ALA A 130 8.71 -26.01 30.55
N LYS A 131 7.55 -25.49 31.01
CA LYS A 131 6.95 -24.27 30.45
C LYS A 131 7.78 -23.01 30.72
N ASN A 132 8.41 -22.90 31.89
CA ASN A 132 9.23 -21.75 32.23
C ASN A 132 10.54 -21.76 31.43
N ALA A 133 11.23 -22.90 31.35
CA ALA A 133 12.45 -23.04 30.53
C ALA A 133 12.21 -22.64 29.06
N LEU A 134 11.11 -23.09 28.45
CA LEU A 134 10.73 -22.71 27.08
C LEU A 134 10.39 -21.22 26.92
N LYS A 135 9.85 -20.57 27.96
CA LYS A 135 9.62 -19.12 27.97
C LYS A 135 10.92 -18.33 28.10
N GLU A 136 11.84 -18.78 28.95
CA GLU A 136 13.16 -18.19 29.15
C GLU A 136 14.02 -18.31 27.88
N GLU A 137 14.06 -19.48 27.26
CA GLU A 137 14.73 -19.71 25.97
C GLU A 137 14.16 -18.79 24.87
N ARG A 138 12.82 -18.68 24.78
CA ARG A 138 12.16 -17.78 23.82
C ARG A 138 12.42 -16.30 24.11
N ALA A 139 12.52 -15.91 25.39
CA ALA A 139 12.86 -14.54 25.79
C ALA A 139 14.31 -14.19 25.43
N LEU A 140 15.26 -15.09 25.69
CA LEU A 140 16.67 -14.93 25.30
C LEU A 140 16.83 -14.88 23.76
N ALA A 141 16.13 -15.74 23.02
CA ALA A 141 16.12 -15.69 21.56
C ALA A 141 15.55 -14.37 21.02
N ALA A 142 14.49 -13.82 21.64
CA ALA A 142 13.93 -12.52 21.28
C ALA A 142 14.89 -11.35 21.61
N GLN A 143 15.60 -11.41 22.75
CA GLN A 143 16.65 -10.43 23.09
C GLN A 143 17.79 -10.45 22.07
N GLN A 144 18.33 -11.62 21.74
CA GLN A 144 19.39 -11.77 20.73
C GLN A 144 18.95 -11.30 19.33
N ALA A 145 17.67 -11.50 18.97
CA ALA A 145 17.12 -10.98 17.72
C ALA A 145 17.05 -9.45 17.73
N ARG A 146 16.59 -8.84 18.83
CA ARG A 146 16.57 -7.39 19.02
C ARG A 146 17.97 -6.78 18.96
N GLU A 147 18.94 -7.38 19.63
CA GLU A 147 20.34 -6.93 19.63
C GLU A 147 20.96 -7.00 18.23
N LYS A 148 20.70 -8.06 17.45
CA LYS A 148 21.15 -8.16 16.06
C LYS A 148 20.55 -7.07 15.17
N LEU A 149 19.25 -6.78 15.32
CA LEU A 149 18.60 -5.69 14.58
C LEU A 149 19.16 -4.32 14.97
N LEU A 150 19.40 -4.08 16.26
CA LEU A 150 20.02 -2.83 16.73
C LEU A 150 21.47 -2.70 16.21
N ALA A 151 22.24 -3.78 16.17
CA ALA A 151 23.59 -3.79 15.60
C ALA A 151 23.59 -3.56 14.08
N GLU A 152 22.62 -4.12 13.35
CA GLU A 152 22.46 -3.88 11.91
C GLU A 152 22.06 -2.42 11.61
N ILE A 153 21.15 -1.84 12.42
CA ILE A 153 20.80 -0.42 12.33
C ILE A 153 22.02 0.46 12.64
N ALA A 154 22.76 0.15 13.71
CA ALA A 154 23.97 0.89 14.06
C ALA A 154 25.03 0.83 12.95
N ALA A 155 25.25 -0.33 12.33
CA ALA A 155 26.16 -0.49 11.20
C ALA A 155 25.72 0.32 9.96
N LYS A 156 24.42 0.33 9.64
CA LYS A 156 23.86 1.16 8.55
C LYS A 156 24.03 2.66 8.83
N CYS A 157 23.74 3.11 10.04
CA CYS A 157 23.98 4.50 10.45
C CYS A 157 25.48 4.85 10.41
N GLU A 158 26.37 3.94 10.80
CA GLU A 158 27.82 4.15 10.69
C GLU A 158 28.26 4.27 9.22
N GLU A 159 27.74 3.44 8.33
CA GLU A 159 27.97 3.55 6.88
C GLU A 159 27.49 4.89 6.30
N GLU A 160 26.30 5.35 6.67
CA GLU A 160 25.78 6.64 6.23
C GLU A 160 26.63 7.81 6.74
N VAL A 161 27.03 7.78 8.02
CA VAL A 161 27.96 8.76 8.59
C VAL A 161 29.32 8.71 7.90
N ARG A 162 29.82 7.52 7.53
CA ARG A 162 31.09 7.35 6.79
C ARG A 162 30.98 7.92 5.38
N ARG A 163 29.86 7.70 4.68
CA ARG A 163 29.56 8.31 3.36
C ARG A 163 29.42 9.84 3.46
N ALA A 164 28.80 10.35 4.52
CA ALA A 164 28.68 11.78 4.78
C ALA A 164 30.04 12.44 5.07
N LYS A 165 30.88 11.80 5.90
CA LYS A 165 32.27 12.23 6.16
C LYS A 165 33.10 12.27 4.90
N LYS A 166 33.07 11.20 4.09
CA LYS A 166 33.78 11.16 2.80
C LYS A 166 33.35 12.31 1.88
N LYS A 167 32.03 12.54 1.71
CA LYS A 167 31.54 13.69 0.93
C LYS A 167 32.00 15.04 1.50
N ALA A 168 32.10 15.20 2.81
CA ALA A 168 32.61 16.42 3.43
C ALA A 168 34.13 16.61 3.18
N GLU A 169 34.90 15.53 3.16
CA GLU A 169 36.31 15.51 2.77
C GLU A 169 36.48 15.84 1.28
N ASP A 170 35.74 15.19 0.39
CA ASP A 170 35.74 15.45 -1.06
C ASP A 170 35.40 16.94 -1.36
N ILE A 171 34.42 17.52 -0.66
CA ILE A 171 34.07 18.96 -0.77
C ILE A 171 35.20 19.86 -0.26
N LYS A 172 35.87 19.48 0.83
CA LYS A 172 36.99 20.23 1.39
C LYS A 172 38.20 20.20 0.45
N GLU A 173 38.51 19.03 -0.12
CA GLU A 173 39.57 18.86 -1.12
C GLU A 173 39.27 19.67 -2.39
N ARG A 174 38.05 19.59 -2.91
CA ARG A 174 37.63 20.38 -4.09
C ARG A 174 37.80 21.89 -3.86
N LYS A 175 37.35 22.41 -2.71
CA LYS A 175 37.57 23.82 -2.34
C LYS A 175 39.05 24.16 -2.21
N ALA A 176 39.86 23.27 -1.64
CA ALA A 176 41.31 23.47 -1.56
C ALA A 176 41.98 23.50 -2.94
N ALA A 177 41.54 22.65 -3.88
CA ALA A 177 42.00 22.63 -5.27
C ALA A 177 41.58 23.89 -6.04
N GLU A 178 40.35 24.38 -5.86
CA GLU A 178 39.88 25.65 -6.43
C GLU A 178 40.71 26.83 -5.89
N HIS A 179 40.96 26.90 -4.57
CA HIS A 179 41.86 27.90 -3.98
C HIS A 179 43.34 27.75 -4.41
N ALA A 180 43.79 26.56 -4.80
CA ALA A 180 45.13 26.33 -5.35
C ALA A 180 45.21 26.83 -6.80
N ARG A 181 44.22 26.54 -7.65
CA ARG A 181 44.12 27.06 -9.02
C ARG A 181 44.10 28.59 -9.04
N LEU A 182 43.27 29.22 -8.21
CA LEU A 182 43.23 30.69 -8.10
C LEU A 182 44.59 31.28 -7.69
N ARG A 183 45.36 30.61 -6.82
CA ARG A 183 46.73 31.04 -6.47
C ARG A 183 47.71 30.92 -7.65
N VAL A 184 47.61 29.87 -8.46
CA VAL A 184 48.41 29.71 -9.68
C VAL A 184 48.05 30.78 -10.70
N GLU A 185 46.76 31.01 -10.98
CA GLU A 185 46.33 32.07 -11.90
C GLU A 185 46.80 33.46 -11.46
N MET A 186 46.77 33.75 -10.16
CA MET A 186 47.30 35.01 -9.63
C MET A 186 48.81 35.10 -9.82
N ALA A 187 49.56 34.03 -9.55
CA ALA A 187 51.00 33.97 -9.78
C ALA A 187 51.36 34.14 -11.27
N GLU A 188 50.61 33.52 -12.18
CA GLU A 188 50.77 33.70 -13.63
C GLU A 188 50.47 35.14 -14.08
N LYS A 189 49.40 35.75 -13.54
CA LYS A 189 49.08 37.17 -13.77
C LYS A 189 50.19 38.10 -13.26
N PHE A 190 50.76 37.83 -12.08
CA PHE A 190 51.92 38.59 -11.58
C PHE A 190 53.17 38.39 -12.45
N ALA A 191 53.47 37.16 -12.87
CA ALA A 191 54.60 36.86 -13.76
C ALA A 191 54.41 37.45 -15.16
N GLU A 192 53.18 37.56 -15.67
CA GLU A 192 52.83 38.27 -16.90
C GLU A 192 53.02 39.79 -16.77
N VAL A 193 52.54 40.38 -15.67
CA VAL A 193 52.77 41.81 -15.37
C VAL A 193 54.25 42.13 -15.23
N GLU A 194 55.03 41.24 -14.61
CA GLU A 194 56.49 41.40 -14.50
C GLU A 194 57.19 41.22 -15.84
N ARG A 195 56.81 40.23 -16.66
CA ARG A 195 57.26 40.13 -18.06
C ARG A 195 56.97 41.40 -18.86
N ARG A 196 55.76 41.98 -18.72
CA ARG A 196 55.40 43.25 -19.38
C ARG A 196 56.23 44.43 -18.84
N ARG A 197 56.44 44.52 -17.53
CA ARG A 197 57.31 45.54 -16.88
C ARG A 197 58.74 45.46 -17.41
N LEU A 198 59.30 44.26 -17.53
CA LEU A 198 60.64 44.04 -18.09
C LEU A 198 60.72 44.42 -19.58
N LEU A 199 59.69 44.09 -20.37
CA LEU A 199 59.59 44.52 -21.77
C LEU A 199 59.46 46.06 -21.91
N TYR A 200 58.73 46.73 -21.01
CA TYR A 200 58.68 48.20 -20.95
C TYR A 200 60.04 48.81 -20.56
N GLN A 201 60.80 48.17 -19.66
CA GLN A 201 62.16 48.61 -19.33
C GLN A 201 63.14 48.40 -20.50
N GLN A 202 63.03 47.31 -21.25
CA GLN A 202 63.87 47.04 -22.43
C GLN A 202 63.53 47.94 -23.62
N THR A 203 62.28 48.38 -23.78
CA THR A 203 61.85 49.25 -24.89
C THR A 203 62.18 50.73 -24.66
N LEU A 204 62.59 51.14 -23.46
CA LEU A 204 63.00 52.52 -23.13
C LEU A 204 64.39 52.95 -23.66
N ARG A 205 64.96 52.27 -24.66
CA ARG A 205 66.11 52.77 -25.45
C ARG A 205 66.06 52.36 -26.92
N ARG A 206 65.49 53.22 -27.78
CA ARG A 206 65.95 53.34 -29.18
C ARG A 206 65.65 54.71 -29.80
N PRO A 207 66.64 55.36 -30.45
CA PRO A 207 66.45 56.66 -31.09
C PRO A 207 65.80 56.56 -32.49
N ARG A 208 65.19 57.69 -32.85
CA ARG A 208 64.43 58.04 -34.06
C ARG A 208 65.22 57.94 -35.38
N ARG A 209 64.69 57.18 -36.37
CA ARG A 209 64.89 57.24 -37.86
C ARG A 209 64.42 55.88 -38.46
N THR A 210 63.89 55.71 -39.68
CA THR A 210 63.29 56.60 -40.70
C THR A 210 62.44 55.74 -41.64
N SER A 211 61.43 56.34 -42.27
CA SER A 211 60.56 55.81 -43.33
C SER A 211 61.20 54.89 -44.39
N SER A 212 60.48 53.84 -44.79
CA SER A 212 60.19 53.57 -46.21
C SER A 212 58.89 52.77 -46.33
N ALA A 213 58.10 53.05 -47.35
CA ALA A 213 56.85 52.36 -47.65
C ALA A 213 56.95 51.72 -49.04
N GLU A 214 56.44 50.50 -49.21
CA GLU A 214 56.06 50.00 -50.53
C GLU A 214 54.88 49.02 -50.43
N ARG A 215 53.74 49.42 -51.00
CA ARG A 215 52.67 48.49 -51.41
C ARG A 215 53.07 47.92 -52.78
N LYS A 216 53.10 46.60 -52.96
CA LYS A 216 53.14 45.97 -54.29
C LYS A 216 52.03 44.94 -54.45
N ALA A 217 51.40 44.98 -55.63
CA ALA A 217 50.15 44.30 -55.93
C ALA A 217 50.35 42.88 -56.48
N ALA A 218 49.27 42.11 -56.51
CA ALA A 218 49.25 40.76 -57.08
C ALA A 218 49.55 40.74 -58.59
N LYS A 219 50.29 39.72 -59.04
CA LYS A 219 50.37 39.29 -60.44
C LYS A 219 50.51 37.76 -60.52
N SER A 220 50.06 37.20 -61.64
CA SER A 220 49.71 35.78 -61.82
C SER A 220 50.88 34.88 -62.25
N LEU A 221 50.94 33.70 -61.62
CA LEU A 221 51.34 32.37 -62.10
C LEU A 221 52.47 32.19 -63.14
N LEU A 222 53.50 31.43 -62.74
CA LEU A 222 54.03 30.29 -63.51
C LEU A 222 54.31 29.11 -62.53
N PRO A 223 54.14 27.84 -62.94
CA PRO A 223 54.19 26.70 -62.02
C PRO A 223 55.62 26.29 -61.65
N THR A 224 56.01 26.49 -60.38
CA THR A 224 57.24 25.91 -59.83
C THR A 224 57.11 24.39 -59.77
N ARG A 225 58.12 23.64 -60.25
CA ARG A 225 58.13 22.18 -60.13
C ARG A 225 58.12 21.78 -58.65
N LEU A 226 57.06 21.09 -58.21
CA LEU A 226 56.95 20.53 -56.86
C LEU A 226 58.14 19.62 -56.58
N SER A 227 58.75 19.74 -55.39
CA SER A 227 59.82 18.83 -54.98
C SER A 227 59.28 17.40 -54.82
N GLN A 228 60.11 16.40 -55.09
CA GLN A 228 59.73 14.98 -54.96
C GLN A 228 59.04 14.63 -53.62
N PRO A 229 59.53 15.08 -52.44
CA PRO A 229 58.82 14.80 -51.18
C PRO A 229 57.49 15.56 -51.04
N ALA A 230 57.37 16.78 -51.59
CA ALA A 230 56.10 17.51 -51.59
C ALA A 230 55.05 16.84 -52.50
N ALA A 231 55.47 16.42 -53.70
CA ALA A 231 54.63 15.64 -54.61
C ALA A 231 54.21 14.30 -54.00
N ALA A 232 55.14 13.57 -53.37
CA ALA A 232 54.85 12.33 -52.66
C ALA A 232 53.86 12.55 -51.50
N CYS A 233 54.01 13.62 -50.72
CA CYS A 233 53.08 13.97 -49.64
C CYS A 233 51.67 14.27 -50.17
N ILE A 234 51.55 15.05 -51.25
CA ILE A 234 50.27 15.36 -51.91
C ILE A 234 49.61 14.07 -52.42
N ILE A 235 50.36 13.19 -53.09
CA ILE A 235 49.84 11.91 -53.60
C ILE A 235 49.43 10.97 -52.45
N GLN A 236 50.22 10.87 -51.38
CA GLN A 236 49.90 10.07 -50.20
C GLN A 236 48.65 10.59 -49.48
N ASN A 237 48.51 11.91 -49.33
CA ASN A 237 47.32 12.51 -48.72
C ASN A 237 46.08 12.31 -49.61
N ALA A 238 46.20 12.53 -50.92
CA ALA A 238 45.12 12.26 -51.87
C ALA A 238 44.69 10.77 -51.85
N TRP A 239 45.64 9.84 -51.79
CA TRP A 239 45.37 8.41 -51.67
C TRP A 239 44.72 8.04 -50.32
N ARG A 240 45.20 8.60 -49.21
CA ARG A 240 44.60 8.40 -47.87
C ARG A 240 43.17 8.94 -47.82
N HIS A 241 42.91 10.13 -48.34
CA HIS A 241 41.55 10.69 -48.47
C HIS A 241 40.67 9.84 -49.38
N HIS A 242 41.19 9.37 -50.53
CA HIS A 242 40.44 8.50 -51.44
C HIS A 242 40.07 7.16 -50.77
N ARG A 243 41.02 6.52 -50.07
CA ARG A 243 40.82 5.27 -49.32
C ARG A 243 39.78 5.44 -48.21
N THR A 244 39.90 6.50 -47.41
CA THR A 244 38.96 6.83 -46.33
C THR A 244 37.55 7.07 -46.89
N ARG A 245 37.44 7.88 -47.95
CA ARG A 245 36.16 8.14 -48.64
C ARG A 245 35.54 6.88 -49.24
N ASN A 246 36.35 5.95 -49.75
CA ASN A 246 35.82 4.70 -50.31
C ASN A 246 35.23 3.78 -49.22
N ILE A 247 35.92 3.64 -48.08
CA ILE A 247 35.44 2.83 -46.95
C ILE A 247 34.18 3.45 -46.32
N ILE A 248 34.12 4.78 -46.17
CA ILE A 248 32.93 5.48 -45.66
C ILE A 248 31.76 5.38 -46.65
N ARG A 249 32.01 5.40 -47.96
CA ARG A 249 30.97 5.13 -48.97
C ARG A 249 30.42 3.71 -48.84
N GLN A 250 31.28 2.71 -48.63
CA GLN A 250 30.88 1.32 -48.39
C GLN A 250 30.08 1.15 -47.10
N PHE A 251 30.40 1.90 -46.03
CA PHE A 251 29.62 1.89 -44.80
C PHE A 251 28.25 2.56 -44.98
N ARG A 252 28.20 3.71 -45.67
CA ARG A 252 26.93 4.39 -45.96
C ARG A 252 26.00 3.55 -46.84
N SER A 253 26.51 2.77 -47.79
CA SER A 253 25.68 1.84 -48.58
C SER A 253 25.06 0.67 -47.79
N LEU A 254 25.35 0.52 -46.50
CA LEU A 254 24.64 -0.42 -45.61
C LEU A 254 23.40 0.21 -44.95
N ASP A 255 23.25 1.54 -45.01
CA ASP A 255 22.16 2.32 -44.42
C ASP A 255 21.85 1.95 -42.96
N LEU A 256 22.89 1.83 -42.13
CA LEU A 256 22.80 1.56 -40.69
C LEU A 256 22.43 2.84 -39.90
N SER A 257 21.29 3.45 -40.20
CA SER A 257 20.76 4.58 -39.44
C SER A 257 19.90 4.10 -38.26
N LEU A 258 20.01 4.77 -37.12
CA LEU A 258 19.21 4.47 -35.93
C LEU A 258 17.70 4.52 -36.20
N GLU A 259 17.26 5.42 -37.09
CA GLU A 259 15.85 5.55 -37.48
C GLU A 259 15.34 4.38 -38.34
N ARG A 260 16.19 3.78 -39.19
CA ARG A 260 15.82 2.60 -39.99
C ARG A 260 15.79 1.35 -39.12
N ILE A 261 16.80 1.17 -38.27
CA ILE A 261 16.92 0.00 -37.38
C ILE A 261 15.76 -0.07 -36.37
N ARG A 262 15.23 1.07 -35.92
CA ARG A 262 14.00 1.15 -35.08
C ARG A 262 12.70 0.77 -35.78
N ARG A 263 12.66 0.69 -37.12
CA ARG A 263 11.45 0.33 -37.90
C ARG A 263 11.42 -1.13 -38.34
N LEU A 264 12.53 -1.85 -38.18
CA LEU A 264 12.65 -3.28 -38.49
C LEU A 264 12.37 -4.09 -37.22
N SER A 265 11.90 -5.33 -37.36
CA SER A 265 11.72 -6.22 -36.21
C SER A 265 13.06 -6.68 -35.63
N PHE A 266 13.06 -7.11 -34.36
CA PHE A 266 14.26 -7.57 -33.67
C PHE A 266 15.00 -8.72 -34.39
N GLU A 267 14.27 -9.64 -35.03
CA GLU A 267 14.86 -10.77 -35.75
C GLU A 267 15.50 -10.34 -37.08
N GLU A 268 14.87 -9.39 -37.79
CA GLU A 268 15.44 -8.75 -39.00
C GLU A 268 16.68 -7.90 -38.66
N VAL A 269 16.65 -7.14 -37.55
CA VAL A 269 17.81 -6.39 -37.07
C VAL A 269 18.95 -7.34 -36.66
N ARG A 270 18.64 -8.42 -35.95
CA ARG A 270 19.64 -9.41 -35.52
C ARG A 270 20.28 -10.13 -36.70
N THR A 271 19.51 -10.50 -37.72
CA THR A 271 20.04 -11.13 -38.94
C THR A 271 20.93 -10.14 -39.71
N LEU A 272 20.47 -8.90 -39.94
CA LEU A 272 21.25 -7.81 -40.56
C LEU A 272 22.60 -7.56 -39.84
N LEU A 273 22.59 -7.41 -38.51
CA LEU A 273 23.80 -7.16 -37.72
C LEU A 273 24.73 -8.39 -37.61
N SER A 274 24.23 -9.59 -37.95
CA SER A 274 25.03 -10.82 -37.99
C SER A 274 25.71 -11.08 -39.34
N GLU A 275 25.34 -10.34 -40.39
CA GLU A 275 25.83 -10.52 -41.75
C GLU A 275 27.34 -10.24 -41.86
N GLU A 276 28.09 -11.12 -42.54
CA GLU A 276 29.56 -10.98 -42.61
C GLU A 276 29.99 -9.75 -43.42
N THR A 277 29.14 -9.26 -44.34
CA THR A 277 29.35 -8.00 -45.07
C THR A 277 29.38 -6.82 -44.09
N VAL A 278 28.34 -6.66 -43.26
CA VAL A 278 28.17 -5.62 -42.23
C VAL A 278 29.32 -5.65 -41.23
N ILE A 279 29.66 -6.84 -40.71
CA ILE A 279 30.80 -7.01 -39.80
C ILE A 279 32.10 -6.55 -40.49
N SER A 280 32.39 -7.02 -41.71
CA SER A 280 33.64 -6.72 -42.41
C SER A 280 33.82 -5.23 -42.77
N VAL A 281 32.73 -4.52 -43.07
CA VAL A 281 32.76 -3.09 -43.38
C VAL A 281 32.89 -2.27 -42.09
N THR A 282 32.19 -2.68 -41.03
CA THR A 282 32.32 -2.05 -39.69
C THR A 282 33.74 -2.22 -39.15
N THR A 283 34.38 -3.38 -39.30
CA THR A 283 35.82 -3.57 -38.98
C THR A 283 36.70 -2.57 -39.73
N LYS A 284 36.48 -2.35 -41.03
CA LYS A 284 37.26 -1.39 -41.83
C LYS A 284 37.09 0.05 -41.34
N VAL A 285 35.89 0.43 -40.87
CA VAL A 285 35.62 1.77 -40.30
C VAL A 285 36.26 1.93 -38.92
N LEU A 286 36.12 0.96 -38.02
CA LEU A 286 36.72 1.03 -36.68
C LEU A 286 38.26 1.06 -36.72
N ARG A 287 38.89 0.34 -37.68
CA ARG A 287 40.33 0.45 -37.96
C ARG A 287 40.73 1.83 -38.51
N LEU A 288 39.91 2.50 -39.33
CA LEU A 288 40.17 3.88 -39.75
C LEU A 288 40.08 4.87 -38.57
N CYS A 289 39.29 4.56 -37.56
CA CYS A 289 39.13 5.40 -36.37
C CYS A 289 40.21 5.16 -35.29
N GLY A 290 41.18 4.27 -35.52
CA GLY A 290 42.22 3.95 -34.55
C GLY A 290 41.72 3.17 -33.31
N LEU A 291 40.57 2.48 -33.43
CA LEU A 291 39.93 1.75 -32.33
C LEU A 291 40.34 0.27 -32.24
N GLN A 292 41.27 -0.16 -33.10
CA GLN A 292 41.78 -1.53 -33.17
C GLN A 292 43.26 -1.50 -33.57
N ASP A 293 44.13 -2.04 -32.72
CA ASP A 293 45.55 -2.25 -33.03
C ASP A 293 45.74 -3.42 -33.99
N SER A 294 46.81 -3.36 -34.78
CA SER A 294 46.97 -4.21 -35.97
C SER A 294 47.44 -5.65 -35.71
N GLU A 295 47.56 -6.09 -34.46
CA GLU A 295 48.30 -7.32 -34.09
C GLU A 295 47.57 -8.29 -33.13
N GLU A 296 46.30 -8.08 -32.80
CA GLU A 296 45.52 -9.06 -32.02
C GLU A 296 44.70 -10.02 -32.89
N SER A 297 44.57 -11.28 -32.43
CA SER A 297 43.97 -12.38 -33.20
C SER A 297 42.59 -12.05 -33.78
N SER A 298 42.34 -12.48 -35.03
CA SER A 298 41.13 -12.14 -35.81
C SER A 298 39.79 -12.54 -35.17
N MET A 299 39.82 -13.45 -34.19
CA MET A 299 38.65 -13.84 -33.39
C MET A 299 38.30 -12.82 -32.30
N SER A 300 39.30 -12.14 -31.73
CA SER A 300 39.10 -11.02 -30.79
C SER A 300 38.54 -9.80 -31.53
N GLU A 301 39.09 -9.48 -32.71
CA GLU A 301 38.61 -8.39 -33.57
C GLU A 301 37.11 -8.54 -33.90
N LYS A 302 36.67 -9.73 -34.36
CA LYS A 302 35.26 -10.03 -34.63
C LYS A 302 34.40 -9.96 -33.36
N GLY A 303 34.97 -10.22 -32.19
CA GLY A 303 34.31 -10.04 -30.89
C GLY A 303 34.03 -8.57 -30.57
N ALA A 304 35.05 -7.71 -30.62
CA ALA A 304 34.93 -6.28 -30.36
C ALA A 304 33.95 -5.59 -31.33
N VAL A 305 33.98 -5.95 -32.62
CA VAL A 305 33.02 -5.42 -33.62
C VAL A 305 31.58 -5.84 -33.29
N ARG A 306 31.35 -7.06 -32.79
CA ARG A 306 30.02 -7.50 -32.35
C ARG A 306 29.53 -6.79 -31.09
N VAL A 307 30.43 -6.44 -30.17
CA VAL A 307 30.08 -5.58 -29.02
C VAL A 307 29.78 -4.16 -29.48
N PHE A 308 30.53 -3.61 -30.44
CA PHE A 308 30.18 -2.31 -31.03
C PHE A 308 28.79 -2.35 -31.70
N LEU A 309 28.51 -3.36 -32.52
CA LEU A 309 27.21 -3.53 -33.18
C LEU A 309 26.04 -3.80 -32.21
N SER A 310 26.29 -4.34 -31.01
CA SER A 310 25.22 -4.51 -30.01
C SER A 310 24.72 -3.18 -29.44
N SER A 311 25.45 -2.07 -29.55
CA SER A 311 24.94 -0.73 -29.20
C SER A 311 23.71 -0.35 -30.05
N TYR A 312 23.72 -0.64 -31.35
CA TYR A 312 22.57 -0.43 -32.24
C TYR A 312 21.37 -1.33 -31.88
N LEU A 313 21.62 -2.54 -31.37
CA LEU A 313 20.58 -3.46 -30.92
C LEU A 313 19.94 -2.97 -29.61
N ILE A 314 20.76 -2.57 -28.63
CA ILE A 314 20.32 -2.03 -27.33
C ILE A 314 19.46 -0.77 -27.50
N LEU A 315 19.77 0.10 -28.47
CA LEU A 315 19.03 1.35 -28.71
C LEU A 315 17.82 1.24 -29.64
N SER A 316 17.66 0.12 -30.35
CA SER A 316 16.49 -0.12 -31.18
C SER A 316 15.41 -0.92 -30.45
N HIS A 317 15.82 -1.93 -29.66
CA HIS A 317 14.89 -2.85 -29.00
C HIS A 317 15.26 -3.10 -27.51
N PRO A 318 15.32 -2.05 -26.66
CA PRO A 318 15.76 -2.20 -25.27
C PRO A 318 14.93 -3.23 -24.50
N ALA A 319 13.60 -3.23 -24.66
CA ALA A 319 12.68 -4.13 -23.97
C ALA A 319 12.78 -5.62 -24.37
N GLN A 320 13.50 -5.95 -25.45
CA GLN A 320 13.74 -7.34 -25.88
C GLN A 320 15.19 -7.80 -25.64
N VAL A 321 16.10 -6.85 -25.38
CA VAL A 321 17.52 -7.11 -25.10
C VAL A 321 17.81 -7.13 -23.60
N LEU A 322 17.08 -6.32 -22.82
CA LEU A 322 17.27 -6.13 -21.38
C LEU A 322 16.05 -6.70 -20.65
N SER A 323 16.28 -7.56 -19.67
CA SER A 323 15.24 -8.25 -18.90
C SER A 323 14.71 -7.40 -17.74
N SER A 324 15.41 -6.32 -17.37
CA SER A 324 15.00 -5.35 -16.36
C SER A 324 15.29 -3.90 -16.78
N ASN A 325 14.76 -2.96 -16.00
CA ASN A 325 14.99 -1.51 -16.13
C ASN A 325 15.85 -0.98 -14.96
N GLY A 326 16.93 -1.67 -14.64
CA GLY A 326 17.85 -1.35 -13.55
C GLY A 326 18.86 -0.25 -13.88
N GLU A 327 19.57 0.24 -12.85
CA GLU A 327 20.55 1.34 -13.00
C GLU A 327 21.69 0.99 -13.97
N GLN A 328 22.16 -0.26 -14.00
CA GLN A 328 23.20 -0.71 -14.94
C GLN A 328 22.71 -0.79 -16.38
N GLU A 329 21.44 -1.14 -16.58
CA GLU A 329 20.81 -1.24 -17.91
C GLU A 329 20.58 0.16 -18.49
N GLN A 330 20.17 1.11 -17.65
CA GLN A 330 20.03 2.52 -18.04
C GLN A 330 21.39 3.21 -18.29
N ASP A 331 22.41 2.91 -17.48
CA ASP A 331 23.81 3.35 -17.70
C ASP A 331 24.39 2.77 -19.01
N LEU A 332 24.04 1.53 -19.35
CA LEU A 332 24.43 0.91 -20.63
C LEU A 332 23.72 1.56 -21.83
N ILE A 333 22.42 1.87 -21.73
CA ILE A 333 21.66 2.59 -22.76
C ILE A 333 22.26 3.99 -22.99
N THR A 334 22.51 4.76 -21.94
CA THR A 334 23.08 6.11 -22.07
C THR A 334 24.48 6.09 -22.69
N LYS A 335 25.36 5.19 -22.26
CA LYS A 335 26.70 5.01 -22.86
C LYS A 335 26.66 4.52 -24.31
N ALA A 336 25.65 3.74 -24.69
CA ALA A 336 25.42 3.36 -26.08
C ALA A 336 24.98 4.57 -26.94
N GLN A 337 24.12 5.45 -26.41
CA GLN A 337 23.71 6.69 -27.09
C GLN A 337 24.90 7.61 -27.31
N ASP A 338 25.68 7.89 -26.26
CA ASP A 338 26.87 8.74 -26.33
C ASP A 338 27.89 8.22 -27.35
N LEU A 339 28.14 6.90 -27.36
CA LEU A 339 29.02 6.26 -28.33
C LEU A 339 28.58 6.49 -29.78
N LEU A 340 27.30 6.28 -30.10
CA LEU A 340 26.81 6.42 -31.47
C LEU A 340 26.71 7.88 -31.92
N VAL A 341 26.37 8.80 -31.02
CA VAL A 341 26.38 10.25 -31.32
C VAL A 341 27.79 10.72 -31.69
N VAL A 342 28.81 10.34 -30.92
CA VAL A 342 30.21 10.68 -31.23
C VAL A 342 30.69 9.98 -32.52
N PHE A 343 30.25 8.74 -32.76
CA PHE A 343 30.58 7.98 -33.98
C PHE A 343 29.99 8.62 -35.25
N GLU A 344 28.73 9.08 -35.21
CA GLU A 344 28.10 9.78 -36.34
C GLU A 344 28.76 11.14 -36.61
N GLN A 345 29.18 11.87 -35.57
CA GLN A 345 29.97 13.10 -35.72
C GLN A 345 31.33 12.83 -36.40
N VAL A 346 32.05 11.79 -36.00
CA VAL A 346 33.31 11.39 -36.65
C VAL A 346 33.08 10.97 -38.11
N ILE A 347 32.04 10.17 -38.43
CA ILE A 347 31.74 9.75 -39.80
C ILE A 347 31.35 10.93 -40.71
N THR A 348 30.60 11.90 -40.19
CA THR A 348 30.23 13.10 -40.97
C THR A 348 31.44 13.98 -41.24
N GLN A 349 32.33 14.19 -40.27
CA GLN A 349 33.59 14.91 -40.48
C GLN A 349 34.54 14.20 -41.45
N LEU A 350 34.75 12.88 -41.32
CA LEU A 350 35.62 12.10 -42.22
C LEU A 350 35.07 12.02 -43.67
N SER A 351 33.79 12.32 -43.87
CA SER A 351 33.18 12.49 -45.20
C SER A 351 33.37 13.89 -45.80
N SER A 352 33.79 14.88 -45.02
CA SER A 352 33.99 16.26 -45.49
C SER A 352 35.29 16.41 -46.29
N ILE A 353 35.29 17.31 -47.27
CA ILE A 353 36.47 17.56 -48.11
C ILE A 353 37.35 18.61 -47.42
N GLY A 354 38.56 18.20 -47.00
CA GLY A 354 39.59 19.12 -46.48
C GLY A 354 39.71 19.24 -44.97
N ALA A 355 39.14 18.31 -44.18
CA ALA A 355 39.34 18.29 -42.74
C ALA A 355 40.84 18.22 -42.36
N SER A 356 41.28 19.11 -41.47
CA SER A 356 42.66 19.13 -41.00
C SER A 356 42.95 17.94 -40.09
N SER A 357 44.16 17.36 -40.19
CA SER A 357 44.56 16.19 -39.39
C SER A 357 44.55 16.44 -37.88
N VAL A 358 44.56 17.71 -37.46
CA VAL A 358 44.55 18.12 -36.05
C VAL A 358 43.14 18.07 -35.47
N SER A 359 42.12 18.55 -36.20
CA SER A 359 40.72 18.54 -35.72
C SER A 359 40.15 17.13 -35.64
N VAL A 360 40.53 16.25 -36.56
CA VAL A 360 40.08 14.85 -36.53
C VAL A 360 40.71 14.08 -35.36
N SER A 361 41.87 14.52 -34.85
CA SER A 361 42.59 13.81 -33.79
C SER A 361 41.92 13.91 -32.40
N SER A 362 41.26 15.04 -32.07
CA SER A 362 40.53 15.17 -30.80
C SER A 362 39.29 14.27 -30.78
N ASP A 363 38.58 14.22 -31.90
CA ASP A 363 37.26 13.60 -31.97
C ASP A 363 37.39 12.08 -32.08
N LEU A 364 38.47 11.60 -32.72
CA LEU A 364 38.90 10.19 -32.63
C LEU A 364 39.32 9.78 -31.20
N GLN A 365 39.96 10.68 -30.43
CA GLN A 365 40.31 10.39 -29.04
C GLN A 365 39.06 10.32 -28.15
N MET A 366 38.08 11.21 -28.37
CA MET A 366 36.77 11.16 -27.71
C MET A 366 36.01 9.88 -28.06
N LEU A 367 36.00 9.47 -29.33
CA LEU A 367 35.39 8.21 -29.78
C LEU A 367 36.05 6.97 -29.15
N SER A 368 37.37 6.99 -28.99
CA SER A 368 38.11 5.94 -28.26
C SER A 368 37.69 5.87 -26.80
N GLN A 369 37.56 7.02 -26.13
CA GLN A 369 37.13 7.08 -24.74
C GLN A 369 35.68 6.60 -24.55
N SER A 370 34.74 7.01 -25.42
CA SER A 370 33.34 6.54 -25.35
C SER A 370 33.23 5.05 -25.65
N CYS A 371 33.99 4.54 -26.64
CA CYS A 371 34.00 3.11 -27.00
C CYS A 371 34.50 2.24 -25.84
N ASN A 372 35.62 2.62 -25.21
CA ASN A 372 36.14 1.93 -24.04
C ASN A 372 35.19 1.99 -22.83
N THR A 373 34.53 3.13 -22.62
CA THR A 373 33.54 3.31 -21.53
C THR A 373 32.31 2.43 -21.74
N PHE A 374 31.80 2.35 -22.97
CA PHE A 374 30.70 1.46 -23.33
C PHE A 374 31.10 -0.02 -23.26
N PHE A 375 32.27 -0.42 -23.76
CA PHE A 375 32.75 -1.81 -23.65
C PHE A 375 32.90 -2.24 -22.19
N SER A 376 33.45 -1.39 -21.33
CA SER A 376 33.55 -1.67 -19.89
C SER A 376 32.17 -1.87 -19.26
N ALA A 377 31.21 -0.99 -19.55
CA ALA A 377 29.82 -1.12 -19.07
C ALA A 377 29.13 -2.39 -19.61
N PHE A 378 29.27 -2.69 -20.90
CA PHE A 378 28.70 -3.87 -21.53
C PHE A 378 29.25 -5.17 -20.95
N HIS A 379 30.56 -5.24 -20.70
CA HIS A 379 31.18 -6.40 -20.06
C HIS A 379 30.79 -6.55 -18.58
N ALA A 380 30.63 -5.44 -17.85
CA ALA A 380 30.13 -5.47 -16.48
C ALA A 380 28.67 -5.94 -16.40
N TRP A 381 27.78 -5.38 -17.23
CA TRP A 381 26.38 -5.80 -17.37
C TRP A 381 26.28 -7.28 -17.75
N LYS A 382 27.00 -7.71 -18.80
CA LYS A 382 27.01 -9.11 -19.24
C LYS A 382 27.53 -10.07 -18.16
N SER A 383 28.51 -9.63 -17.35
CA SER A 383 28.97 -10.42 -16.21
C SER A 383 27.86 -10.56 -15.16
N HIS A 384 27.15 -9.48 -14.85
CA HIS A 384 26.06 -9.50 -13.86
C HIS A 384 24.87 -10.34 -14.33
N ASP A 385 24.39 -10.14 -15.56
CA ASP A 385 23.34 -10.95 -16.18
C ASP A 385 23.71 -12.44 -16.17
N SER A 386 24.96 -12.78 -16.53
CA SER A 386 25.42 -14.17 -16.48
C SER A 386 25.38 -14.77 -15.06
N THR A 387 25.65 -13.98 -14.00
CA THR A 387 25.54 -14.50 -12.63
C THR A 387 24.09 -14.62 -12.18
N VAL A 388 23.20 -13.68 -12.55
CA VAL A 388 21.76 -13.76 -12.25
C VAL A 388 21.14 -14.97 -12.94
N LEU A 389 21.47 -15.22 -14.21
CA LEU A 389 21.02 -16.40 -14.95
C LEU A 389 21.51 -17.70 -14.29
N ILE A 390 22.78 -17.75 -13.83
CA ILE A 390 23.31 -18.89 -13.07
C ILE A 390 22.52 -19.08 -11.75
N GLU A 391 22.18 -18.02 -11.04
CA GLU A 391 21.40 -18.10 -9.79
C GLU A 391 19.97 -18.60 -10.02
N ILE A 392 19.27 -18.12 -11.05
CA ILE A 392 17.95 -18.61 -11.46
C ILE A 392 18.00 -20.10 -11.81
N MET A 393 18.99 -20.51 -12.61
CA MET A 393 19.19 -21.93 -12.95
C MET A 393 19.51 -22.81 -11.74
N LEU A 394 20.23 -22.29 -10.75
CA LEU A 394 20.51 -22.98 -9.49
C LEU A 394 19.26 -23.08 -8.60
N ALA A 395 18.39 -22.07 -8.59
CA ALA A 395 17.11 -22.09 -7.90
C ALA A 395 16.19 -23.18 -8.50
N GLN A 396 15.98 -23.17 -9.82
CA GLN A 396 15.21 -24.19 -10.54
C GLN A 396 15.75 -25.61 -10.28
N PHE A 397 17.09 -25.78 -10.25
CA PHE A 397 17.70 -27.07 -9.93
C PHE A 397 17.38 -27.53 -8.50
N VAL A 398 17.38 -26.60 -7.53
CA VAL A 398 17.03 -26.88 -6.12
C VAL A 398 15.54 -27.17 -5.94
N GLU A 399 14.66 -26.50 -6.68
CA GLU A 399 13.22 -26.75 -6.68
C GLU A 399 12.88 -28.14 -7.24
N LEU A 400 13.48 -28.53 -8.36
CA LEU A 400 13.35 -29.88 -8.93
C LEU A 400 13.83 -30.96 -7.94
N GLU A 401 14.92 -30.71 -7.20
CA GLU A 401 15.38 -31.60 -6.11
C GLU A 401 14.43 -31.61 -4.90
N LEU A 402 13.70 -30.53 -4.63
CA LEU A 402 12.71 -30.46 -3.55
C LEU A 402 11.43 -31.24 -3.92
N ILE A 403 10.95 -31.08 -5.14
CA ILE A 403 9.81 -31.83 -5.72
C ILE A 403 10.13 -33.32 -5.76
N TRP A 404 11.35 -33.70 -6.18
CA TRP A 404 11.78 -35.09 -6.10
C TRP A 404 11.76 -35.62 -4.66
N GLN A 405 12.19 -34.82 -3.68
CA GLN A 405 12.18 -35.23 -2.27
C GLN A 405 10.78 -35.38 -1.66
N THR A 406 9.72 -34.81 -2.26
CA THR A 406 8.33 -35.07 -1.85
C THR A 406 7.79 -36.32 -2.53
N VAL A 407 7.95 -36.43 -3.86
CA VAL A 407 7.37 -37.53 -4.67
C VAL A 407 8.07 -38.88 -4.46
N LYS A 408 9.37 -38.89 -4.09
CA LYS A 408 10.19 -40.12 -3.95
C LYS A 408 9.62 -41.20 -3.01
N ASN A 409 8.72 -40.85 -2.09
CA ASN A 409 8.13 -41.79 -1.15
C ASN A 409 6.77 -42.35 -1.60
N ASP A 410 6.13 -41.73 -2.60
CA ASP A 410 4.85 -42.18 -3.14
C ASP A 410 5.10 -43.34 -4.12
N ARG A 411 4.88 -44.58 -3.66
CA ARG A 411 5.12 -45.81 -4.44
C ARG A 411 3.84 -46.47 -4.98
N ASP A 412 2.68 -45.92 -4.67
CA ASP A 412 1.39 -46.55 -4.95
C ASP A 412 0.82 -46.21 -6.34
N GLY A 413 1.50 -45.34 -7.11
CA GLY A 413 1.16 -45.03 -8.50
C GLY A 413 2.42 -44.87 -9.36
N GLY A 414 2.46 -45.55 -10.52
CA GLY A 414 3.64 -45.63 -11.40
C GLY A 414 4.18 -44.29 -11.95
N VAL A 415 3.42 -43.21 -11.79
CA VAL A 415 3.77 -41.83 -12.19
C VAL A 415 5.07 -41.33 -11.52
N ALA A 416 5.45 -41.87 -10.35
CA ALA A 416 6.67 -41.48 -9.65
C ALA A 416 7.96 -41.75 -10.47
N ASP A 417 7.98 -42.80 -11.28
CA ASP A 417 9.12 -43.11 -12.16
C ASP A 417 9.17 -42.21 -13.40
N ASP A 418 8.03 -41.75 -13.91
CA ASP A 418 7.96 -40.77 -15.00
C ASP A 418 8.39 -39.37 -14.53
N TYR A 419 7.93 -38.94 -13.34
CA TYR A 419 8.46 -37.74 -12.69
C TYR A 419 9.98 -37.86 -12.44
N GLN A 420 10.49 -39.02 -12.02
CA GLN A 420 11.92 -39.22 -11.85
C GLN A 420 12.69 -39.05 -13.18
N GLN A 421 12.15 -39.57 -14.29
CA GLN A 421 12.75 -39.43 -15.62
C GLN A 421 12.72 -37.99 -16.12
N GLY A 422 11.58 -37.30 -16.03
CA GLY A 422 11.43 -35.90 -16.41
C GLY A 422 12.32 -34.96 -15.58
N ILE A 423 12.37 -35.14 -14.25
CA ILE A 423 13.24 -34.38 -13.36
C ILE A 423 14.71 -34.61 -13.71
N ARG A 424 15.14 -35.87 -13.93
CA ARG A 424 16.54 -36.17 -14.32
C ARG A 424 16.90 -35.56 -15.68
N HIS A 425 16.01 -35.62 -16.67
CA HIS A 425 16.24 -35.02 -17.98
C HIS A 425 16.46 -33.51 -17.86
N ASN A 426 15.57 -32.81 -17.13
CA ASN A 426 15.68 -31.38 -16.88
C ASN A 426 16.93 -31.01 -16.06
N GLN A 427 17.29 -31.80 -15.04
CA GLN A 427 18.52 -31.64 -14.28
C GLN A 427 19.78 -31.79 -15.17
N ILE A 428 19.80 -32.76 -16.09
CA ILE A 428 20.91 -32.94 -17.05
C ILE A 428 21.02 -31.73 -17.98
N LEU A 429 19.90 -31.23 -18.50
CA LEU A 429 19.87 -30.07 -19.38
C LEU A 429 20.32 -28.78 -18.66
N LEU A 430 19.84 -28.56 -17.42
CA LEU A 430 20.26 -27.45 -16.57
C LEU A 430 21.76 -27.56 -16.23
N LEU A 431 22.27 -28.74 -15.87
CA LEU A 431 23.69 -28.95 -15.60
C LEU A 431 24.55 -28.72 -16.86
N ALA A 432 24.12 -29.18 -18.04
CA ALA A 432 24.85 -28.94 -19.28
C ALA A 432 24.95 -27.43 -19.60
N ARG A 433 23.85 -26.68 -19.42
CA ARG A 433 23.81 -25.23 -19.57
C ARG A 433 24.67 -24.51 -18.51
N LEU A 434 24.60 -24.91 -17.24
CA LEU A 434 25.41 -24.37 -16.14
C LEU A 434 26.92 -24.60 -16.37
N LYS A 435 27.31 -25.81 -16.80
CA LYS A 435 28.71 -26.13 -17.16
C LYS A 435 29.23 -25.28 -18.33
N ARG A 436 28.35 -24.92 -19.28
CA ARG A 436 28.69 -24.03 -20.41
C ARG A 436 28.84 -22.56 -20.00
N LEU A 437 28.12 -22.10 -18.98
CA LEU A 437 28.18 -20.71 -18.49
C LEU A 437 29.28 -20.48 -17.45
N ALA A 438 29.44 -21.37 -16.47
CA ALA A 438 30.34 -21.20 -15.33
C ALA A 438 31.63 -22.03 -15.42
N GLY A 439 31.75 -22.94 -16.38
CA GLY A 439 32.78 -23.98 -16.44
C GLY A 439 32.42 -25.23 -15.62
N PRO A 440 32.98 -26.41 -15.96
CA PRO A 440 32.51 -27.69 -15.43
C PRO A 440 32.66 -27.82 -13.91
N ASP A 441 33.81 -27.44 -13.35
CA ASP A 441 34.11 -27.64 -11.93
C ASP A 441 33.37 -26.64 -11.04
N ARG A 442 33.38 -25.35 -11.43
CA ARG A 442 32.70 -24.26 -10.73
C ARG A 442 31.18 -24.45 -10.73
N ALA A 443 30.58 -24.89 -11.84
CA ALA A 443 29.15 -25.22 -11.90
C ALA A 443 28.79 -26.33 -10.90
N MET A 444 29.57 -27.42 -10.87
CA MET A 444 29.34 -28.53 -9.94
C MET A 444 29.55 -28.10 -8.48
N GLU A 445 30.45 -27.17 -8.20
CA GLU A 445 30.62 -26.60 -6.86
C GLU A 445 29.43 -25.72 -6.45
N MET A 446 28.98 -24.80 -7.31
CA MET A 446 27.84 -23.93 -7.04
C MET A 446 26.55 -24.74 -6.78
N VAL A 447 26.30 -25.81 -7.55
CA VAL A 447 25.19 -26.75 -7.30
C VAL A 447 25.33 -27.43 -5.92
N LYS A 448 26.52 -27.93 -5.57
CA LYS A 448 26.79 -28.53 -4.23
C LYS A 448 26.56 -27.51 -3.12
N GLN A 449 26.95 -26.24 -3.30
CA GLN A 449 26.73 -25.18 -2.33
C GLN A 449 25.25 -24.81 -2.20
N ALA A 450 24.52 -24.68 -3.31
CA ALA A 450 23.08 -24.39 -3.34
C ALA A 450 22.25 -25.49 -2.63
N LEU A 451 22.51 -26.76 -2.95
CA LEU A 451 21.88 -27.90 -2.27
C LEU A 451 22.22 -27.97 -0.77
N ARG A 452 23.44 -27.59 -0.38
CA ARG A 452 23.83 -27.48 1.04
C ARG A 452 23.12 -26.34 1.75
N LYS A 453 22.93 -25.18 1.10
CA LYS A 453 22.14 -24.05 1.62
C LYS A 453 20.68 -24.46 1.83
N SER A 454 20.02 -24.99 0.79
CA SER A 454 18.63 -25.48 0.85
C SER A 454 18.42 -26.54 1.94
N LYS A 455 19.31 -27.54 2.07
CA LYS A 455 19.23 -28.55 3.14
C LYS A 455 19.42 -27.97 4.56
N ARG A 456 20.15 -26.85 4.72
CA ARG A 456 20.25 -26.11 5.99
C ARG A 456 19.00 -25.28 6.26
N GLU A 457 18.46 -24.62 5.23
CA GLU A 457 17.22 -23.84 5.28
C GLU A 457 16.03 -24.72 5.68
N ARG A 458 15.86 -25.89 5.05
CA ARG A 458 14.83 -26.88 5.41
C ARG A 458 14.99 -27.40 6.84
N ARG A 459 16.22 -27.54 7.34
CA ARG A 459 16.48 -27.91 8.76
C ARG A 459 16.16 -26.76 9.72
N ARG A 460 16.33 -25.50 9.32
CA ARG A 460 15.95 -24.31 10.10
C ARG A 460 14.44 -24.10 10.14
N ASN A 461 13.76 -24.40 9.04
CA ASN A 461 12.32 -24.19 8.87
C ASN A 461 11.49 -25.45 9.21
N GLY A 462 12.14 -26.51 9.70
CA GLY A 462 11.55 -27.83 9.93
C GLY A 462 10.72 -27.97 11.21
N ALA A 463 9.60 -27.23 11.30
CA ALA A 463 8.62 -27.40 12.39
C ALA A 463 7.15 -27.19 11.98
N SER A 464 6.85 -26.69 10.77
CA SER A 464 5.48 -26.47 10.30
C SER A 464 5.09 -27.44 9.18
N THR A 465 4.17 -28.34 9.52
CA THR A 465 3.19 -28.99 8.63
C THR A 465 3.74 -29.83 7.46
N GLN A 466 3.59 -31.15 7.59
CA GLN A 466 3.57 -32.06 6.45
C GLN A 466 2.29 -31.79 5.63
N ALA A 467 2.38 -30.92 4.63
CA ALA A 467 1.35 -30.82 3.60
C ALA A 467 1.47 -32.05 2.68
N ILE A 468 0.42 -32.86 2.62
CA ILE A 468 0.29 -33.98 1.69
C ILE A 468 -0.27 -33.41 0.37
N PRO A 469 0.48 -33.40 -0.74
CA PRO A 469 -0.08 -33.05 -2.04
C PRO A 469 -0.79 -34.29 -2.62
N ARG A 470 -2.12 -34.28 -2.63
CA ARG A 470 -2.90 -35.40 -3.18
C ARG A 470 -3.16 -35.18 -4.68
N ALA A 471 -2.55 -36.05 -5.49
CA ALA A 471 -2.83 -36.36 -6.90
C ALA A 471 -3.55 -35.30 -7.78
N VAL A 472 -2.72 -34.57 -8.54
CA VAL A 472 -2.79 -34.36 -10.01
C VAL A 472 -4.15 -34.45 -10.71
N THR A 473 -4.51 -33.37 -11.42
CA THR A 473 -4.89 -33.45 -12.84
C THR A 473 -4.02 -32.47 -13.59
N GLU A 474 -3.46 -32.88 -14.72
CA GLU A 474 -2.35 -32.19 -15.39
C GLU A 474 -2.82 -31.00 -16.25
N GLN A 475 -1.98 -29.98 -16.37
CA GLN A 475 -2.01 -29.08 -17.52
C GLN A 475 -0.61 -29.02 -18.14
N PRO A 476 -0.45 -29.33 -19.44
CA PRO A 476 0.83 -29.30 -20.12
C PRO A 476 1.28 -27.89 -20.53
N SER A 477 2.54 -27.77 -20.89
CA SER A 477 3.19 -26.51 -21.25
C SER A 477 3.01 -26.13 -22.72
N ALA A 478 2.59 -24.87 -22.92
CA ALA A 478 2.88 -23.97 -24.04
C ALA A 478 2.23 -24.18 -25.43
N ALA A 479 1.68 -23.06 -25.91
CA ALA A 479 1.49 -22.61 -27.29
C ALA A 479 0.54 -23.37 -28.24
N ASP A 480 -0.46 -22.60 -28.69
CA ASP A 480 -1.24 -22.69 -29.93
C ASP A 480 -2.31 -23.79 -30.16
N VAL A 481 -3.48 -23.28 -30.60
CA VAL A 481 -4.63 -23.92 -31.29
C VAL A 481 -5.74 -24.59 -30.45
N ALA A 482 -6.84 -23.81 -30.33
CA ALA A 482 -8.28 -24.17 -30.37
C ALA A 482 -8.94 -25.07 -29.31
N CYS A 483 -10.20 -24.73 -29.03
CA CYS A 483 -11.12 -25.25 -28.01
C CYS A 483 -11.36 -26.78 -28.03
N GLU A 484 -11.49 -27.38 -26.83
CA GLU A 484 -12.78 -27.87 -26.30
C GLU A 484 -12.76 -27.81 -24.75
N ASP A 485 -13.95 -27.74 -24.15
CA ASP A 485 -14.18 -27.31 -22.76
C ASP A 485 -14.42 -28.50 -21.80
N VAL A 486 -13.72 -28.58 -20.66
CA VAL A 486 -14.06 -29.52 -19.56
C VAL A 486 -13.97 -28.81 -18.20
N HIS A 487 -15.03 -28.97 -17.39
CA HIS A 487 -15.40 -28.10 -16.28
C HIS A 487 -14.51 -28.18 -15.02
N SER A 488 -14.44 -27.05 -14.30
CA SER A 488 -13.99 -26.97 -12.89
C SER A 488 -15.13 -26.48 -11.97
N PRO A 489 -15.28 -26.97 -10.72
CA PRO A 489 -16.50 -26.77 -9.91
C PRO A 489 -16.71 -25.37 -9.31
N LEU A 490 -15.85 -24.41 -9.62
CA LEU A 490 -16.07 -22.98 -9.31
C LEU A 490 -16.78 -22.24 -10.45
N ARG A 491 -16.82 -22.83 -11.66
CA ARG A 491 -17.62 -22.31 -12.77
C ARG A 491 -19.11 -22.39 -12.43
N GLU A 492 -19.60 -23.41 -11.72
CA GLU A 492 -21.04 -23.61 -11.45
C GLU A 492 -21.74 -22.48 -10.66
N VAL A 493 -21.02 -21.59 -9.97
CA VAL A 493 -21.61 -20.39 -9.31
C VAL A 493 -21.60 -19.18 -10.25
N PHE A 494 -20.77 -19.19 -11.29
CA PHE A 494 -20.54 -18.09 -12.25
C PHE A 494 -20.28 -18.63 -13.67
N SER A 495 -21.17 -19.49 -14.18
CA SER A 495 -20.96 -20.21 -15.44
C SER A 495 -21.71 -19.54 -16.59
N THR A 496 -20.93 -19.15 -17.60
CA THR A 496 -21.32 -19.17 -19.02
C THR A 496 -22.60 -18.41 -19.40
N ASP A 497 -22.48 -17.08 -19.42
CA ASP A 497 -22.94 -16.23 -20.54
C ASP A 497 -21.89 -15.13 -20.78
N ALA A 498 -20.70 -15.54 -21.23
CA ALA A 498 -19.53 -14.67 -21.36
C ALA A 498 -19.41 -13.97 -22.73
N GLU A 499 -20.30 -14.26 -23.69
CA GLU A 499 -20.35 -13.58 -25.00
C GLU A 499 -21.63 -12.74 -25.23
N LEU A 500 -22.61 -12.82 -24.32
CA LEU A 500 -23.62 -11.77 -24.15
C LEU A 500 -23.70 -11.42 -22.66
N TRP A 501 -22.81 -10.54 -22.21
CA TRP A 501 -23.12 -9.76 -21.01
C TRP A 501 -24.35 -8.91 -21.36
N PRO A 502 -25.49 -9.02 -20.64
CA PRO A 502 -26.62 -8.17 -20.94
C PRO A 502 -26.19 -6.72 -20.77
N ARG A 503 -26.31 -5.95 -21.87
CA ARG A 503 -26.39 -4.49 -21.81
C ARG A 503 -27.34 -4.17 -20.66
N GLN A 504 -26.93 -3.33 -19.70
CA GLN A 504 -27.83 -2.97 -18.60
C GLN A 504 -29.15 -2.49 -19.23
N PRO A 505 -30.29 -3.15 -18.94
CA PRO A 505 -31.56 -2.64 -19.40
C PRO A 505 -31.71 -1.23 -18.84
N SER A 506 -32.14 -0.29 -19.66
CA SER A 506 -32.65 0.98 -19.15
C SER A 506 -33.68 0.69 -18.06
N GLU A 507 -33.76 1.53 -17.02
CA GLU A 507 -34.65 1.30 -15.86
C GLU A 507 -36.13 1.08 -16.27
N GLU A 508 -36.48 1.52 -17.48
CA GLU A 508 -37.77 1.37 -18.16
C GLU A 508 -38.11 -0.08 -18.61
N GLU A 509 -37.16 -1.02 -18.65
CA GLU A 509 -37.37 -2.40 -19.17
C GLU A 509 -37.51 -3.49 -18.07
N LEU A 510 -37.39 -3.13 -16.79
CA LEU A 510 -37.47 -4.10 -15.68
C LEU A 510 -38.92 -4.49 -15.34
N ASN A 511 -39.19 -5.80 -15.30
CA ASN A 511 -40.45 -6.37 -14.82
C ASN A 511 -40.72 -5.91 -13.36
N PRO A 512 -41.96 -5.52 -12.98
CA PRO A 512 -42.23 -5.00 -11.63
C PRO A 512 -41.83 -5.93 -10.48
N GLN A 513 -41.81 -7.25 -10.71
CA GLN A 513 -41.32 -8.23 -9.74
C GLN A 513 -39.79 -8.16 -9.57
N ASP A 514 -39.03 -7.95 -10.64
CA ASP A 514 -37.56 -7.82 -10.57
C ASP A 514 -37.17 -6.48 -9.94
N HIS A 515 -37.93 -5.41 -10.19
CA HIS A 515 -37.79 -4.15 -9.48
C HIS A 515 -38.06 -4.32 -7.97
N PHE A 516 -39.11 -5.04 -7.59
CA PHE A 516 -39.42 -5.36 -6.19
C PHE A 516 -38.34 -6.24 -5.53
N VAL A 517 -37.79 -7.22 -6.25
CA VAL A 517 -36.66 -8.05 -5.78
C VAL A 517 -35.37 -7.24 -5.67
N LYS A 518 -35.08 -6.30 -6.58
CA LYS A 518 -33.93 -5.38 -6.49
C LYS A 518 -34.06 -4.45 -5.27
N LEU A 519 -35.25 -3.89 -5.01
CA LEU A 519 -35.54 -3.12 -3.79
C LEU A 519 -35.41 -3.98 -2.51
N LEU A 520 -35.80 -5.26 -2.57
CA LEU A 520 -35.60 -6.27 -1.51
C LEU A 520 -34.18 -6.88 -1.48
N THR A 521 -33.28 -6.44 -2.35
CA THR A 521 -31.89 -6.91 -2.46
C THR A 521 -30.98 -5.71 -2.71
N ALA A 522 -31.06 -4.73 -1.78
CA ALA A 522 -30.35 -3.45 -1.81
C ALA A 522 -28.81 -3.58 -1.66
N LEU A 523 -28.20 -4.33 -2.57
CA LEU A 523 -26.78 -4.32 -2.86
C LEU A 523 -26.50 -3.14 -3.82
N PRO A 524 -25.39 -2.39 -3.63
CA PRO A 524 -24.94 -1.43 -4.63
C PRO A 524 -24.71 -2.11 -5.99
N ASP A 525 -24.94 -1.40 -7.09
CA ASP A 525 -24.63 -1.94 -8.42
C ASP A 525 -23.15 -2.38 -8.51
N ASN A 526 -22.89 -3.45 -9.27
CA ASN A 526 -21.58 -4.11 -9.33
C ASN A 526 -20.42 -3.13 -9.61
N ARG A 527 -20.66 -2.12 -10.45
CA ARG A 527 -19.69 -1.06 -10.76
C ARG A 527 -19.39 -0.17 -9.57
N THR A 528 -20.42 0.35 -8.90
CA THR A 528 -20.30 1.13 -7.66
C THR A 528 -19.56 0.33 -6.58
N LEU A 529 -19.86 -0.97 -6.45
CA LEU A 529 -19.19 -1.87 -5.50
C LEU A 529 -17.70 -2.08 -5.83
N VAL A 530 -17.34 -2.26 -7.10
CA VAL A 530 -15.93 -2.36 -7.53
C VAL A 530 -15.20 -1.03 -7.30
N HIS A 531 -15.81 0.11 -7.63
CA HIS A 531 -15.25 1.45 -7.39
C HIS A 531 -15.01 1.72 -5.89
N GLU A 532 -15.99 1.40 -5.04
CA GLU A 532 -15.86 1.47 -3.58
C GLU A 532 -14.74 0.58 -3.04
N LEU A 533 -14.56 -0.64 -3.57
CA LEU A 533 -13.45 -1.53 -3.19
C LEU A 533 -12.07 -0.97 -3.60
N LEU A 534 -11.97 -0.29 -4.74
CA LEU A 534 -10.72 0.34 -5.18
C LEU A 534 -10.31 1.50 -4.24
N ILE A 535 -11.27 2.32 -3.82
CA ILE A 535 -11.04 3.44 -2.89
C ILE A 535 -10.82 2.93 -1.45
N ASN A 536 -11.66 1.98 -1.02
CA ASN A 536 -11.69 1.41 0.32
C ASN A 536 -11.58 -0.12 0.21
N ARG A 537 -10.35 -0.64 0.30
CA ARG A 537 -10.06 -2.09 0.21
C ARG A 537 -10.75 -2.97 1.26
N GLU A 538 -11.27 -2.36 2.32
CA GLU A 538 -12.04 -3.00 3.39
C GLU A 538 -13.52 -2.58 3.36
N PHE A 539 -14.04 -2.15 2.20
CA PHE A 539 -15.42 -1.72 2.04
C PHE A 539 -16.40 -2.81 2.50
N LYS A 540 -17.42 -2.37 3.24
CA LYS A 540 -18.53 -3.16 3.71
C LYS A 540 -19.80 -2.34 3.51
N ILE A 541 -20.88 -3.04 3.20
CA ILE A 541 -22.21 -2.44 3.13
C ILE A 541 -22.62 -2.09 4.56
N ASP A 542 -22.97 -0.81 4.77
CA ASP A 542 -23.36 -0.29 6.08
C ASP A 542 -24.76 -0.76 6.48
N GLU A 543 -24.91 -1.13 7.75
CA GLU A 543 -26.15 -1.64 8.33
C GLU A 543 -27.28 -0.60 8.25
N ALA A 544 -26.99 0.68 8.51
CA ALA A 544 -28.03 1.70 8.50
C ALA A 544 -28.58 1.93 7.08
N SER A 545 -27.72 1.92 6.05
CA SER A 545 -28.15 2.00 4.65
C SER A 545 -28.99 0.80 4.22
N TYR A 546 -28.52 -0.43 4.50
CA TYR A 546 -29.16 -1.67 4.07
C TYR A 546 -30.51 -1.93 4.78
N THR A 547 -30.57 -1.72 6.09
CA THR A 547 -31.79 -2.05 6.87
C THR A 547 -32.86 -0.96 6.78
N ARG A 548 -32.54 0.29 6.39
CA ARG A 548 -33.51 1.41 6.38
C ARG A 548 -34.72 1.17 5.47
N VAL A 549 -34.48 0.84 4.20
CA VAL A 549 -35.57 0.57 3.22
C VAL A 549 -36.38 -0.64 3.64
N ARG A 550 -35.69 -1.71 4.06
CA ARG A 550 -36.30 -2.97 4.53
C ARG A 550 -37.18 -2.77 5.75
N ARG A 551 -36.76 -1.95 6.71
CA ARG A 551 -37.52 -1.64 7.94
C ARG A 551 -38.79 -0.84 7.64
N GLN A 552 -38.76 0.06 6.66
CA GLN A 552 -39.95 0.78 6.21
C GLN A 552 -40.96 -0.17 5.54
N LEU A 553 -40.49 -1.03 4.63
CA LEU A 553 -41.33 -2.03 3.96
C LEU A 553 -41.87 -3.09 4.93
N MET A 554 -41.04 -3.59 5.85
CA MET A 554 -41.43 -4.54 6.89
C MET A 554 -42.52 -3.96 7.79
N LYS A 555 -42.40 -2.68 8.19
CA LYS A 555 -43.45 -2.01 8.95
C LYS A 555 -44.78 -1.98 8.18
N HIS A 556 -44.75 -1.61 6.91
CA HIS A 556 -45.93 -1.63 6.05
C HIS A 556 -46.53 -3.05 5.89
N MET A 557 -45.70 -4.07 5.74
CA MET A 557 -46.12 -5.48 5.73
C MET A 557 -46.78 -5.87 7.06
N CYS A 558 -46.20 -5.53 8.22
CA CYS A 558 -46.80 -5.82 9.52
C CYS A 558 -48.17 -5.13 9.70
N ASP A 559 -48.32 -3.90 9.22
CA ASP A 559 -49.60 -3.17 9.24
C ASP A 559 -50.66 -3.83 8.33
N MET A 560 -50.25 -4.46 7.22
CA MET A 560 -51.13 -5.27 6.36
C MET A 560 -51.46 -6.63 6.99
N MET A 561 -50.46 -7.34 7.54
CA MET A 561 -50.64 -8.62 8.21
C MET A 561 -51.63 -8.51 9.38
N ARG A 562 -51.62 -7.42 10.16
CA ARG A 562 -52.60 -7.20 11.23
C ARG A 562 -54.04 -7.14 10.68
N LYS A 563 -54.28 -6.34 9.65
CA LYS A 563 -55.60 -6.22 8.98
C LYS A 563 -56.08 -7.55 8.39
N ASP A 564 -55.17 -8.32 7.79
CA ASP A 564 -55.51 -9.59 7.16
C ASP A 564 -55.71 -10.72 8.19
N VAL A 565 -55.03 -10.67 9.34
CA VAL A 565 -55.29 -11.54 10.49
C VAL A 565 -56.65 -11.20 11.12
N GLU A 566 -57.00 -9.92 11.26
CA GLU A 566 -58.34 -9.48 11.66
C GLU A 566 -59.43 -9.93 10.66
N ALA A 567 -59.10 -10.03 9.37
CA ALA A 567 -59.97 -10.56 8.31
C ALA A 567 -59.97 -12.11 8.20
N GLY A 568 -59.21 -12.83 9.03
CA GLY A 568 -59.18 -14.29 9.05
C GLY A 568 -58.25 -14.97 8.01
N LEU A 569 -57.43 -14.23 7.29
CA LEU A 569 -56.49 -14.72 6.26
C LEU A 569 -55.07 -15.02 6.80
N GLY A 570 -54.90 -15.05 8.12
CA GLY A 570 -53.59 -15.18 8.78
C GLY A 570 -52.79 -16.43 8.40
N THR A 571 -53.43 -17.55 8.04
CA THR A 571 -52.73 -18.79 7.64
C THR A 571 -51.86 -18.60 6.40
N ASN A 572 -52.35 -17.82 5.43
CA ASN A 572 -51.65 -17.59 4.17
C ASN A 572 -50.38 -16.75 4.40
N TRP A 573 -50.45 -15.79 5.33
CA TRP A 573 -49.32 -15.00 5.77
C TRP A 573 -48.26 -15.81 6.52
N THR A 574 -48.66 -16.76 7.36
CA THR A 574 -47.72 -17.65 8.06
C THR A 574 -46.97 -18.55 7.07
N ILE A 575 -47.65 -19.08 6.05
CA ILE A 575 -47.02 -19.87 4.97
C ILE A 575 -46.07 -18.98 4.14
N ALA A 576 -46.52 -17.79 3.73
CA ALA A 576 -45.72 -16.86 2.93
C ALA A 576 -44.49 -16.32 3.68
N MET A 577 -44.56 -16.15 5.01
CA MET A 577 -43.38 -15.78 5.79
C MET A 577 -42.45 -16.99 6.00
N ALA A 578 -43.00 -18.19 6.19
CA ALA A 578 -42.19 -19.40 6.31
C ALA A 578 -41.36 -19.67 5.04
N THR A 579 -41.94 -19.52 3.84
CA THR A 579 -41.17 -19.64 2.58
C THR A 579 -40.07 -18.59 2.49
N VAL A 580 -40.36 -17.32 2.82
CA VAL A 580 -39.37 -16.24 2.78
C VAL A 580 -38.23 -16.47 3.79
N ILE A 581 -38.54 -16.95 5.00
CA ILE A 581 -37.54 -17.30 6.01
C ILE A 581 -36.70 -18.50 5.53
N GLN A 582 -37.34 -19.56 5.04
CA GLN A 582 -36.68 -20.77 4.53
C GLN A 582 -35.68 -20.41 3.42
N ASP A 583 -36.15 -19.74 2.37
CA ASP A 583 -35.37 -19.34 1.20
C ASP A 583 -34.14 -18.51 1.60
N ARG A 584 -34.30 -17.49 2.46
CA ARG A 584 -33.18 -16.64 2.92
C ARG A 584 -32.13 -17.39 3.74
N LEU A 585 -32.56 -18.30 4.61
CA LEU A 585 -31.64 -19.14 5.39
C LEU A 585 -30.91 -20.14 4.49
N LEU A 586 -31.61 -20.74 3.52
CA LEU A 586 -31.02 -21.68 2.57
C LEU A 586 -30.04 -20.99 1.61
N ARG A 587 -30.34 -19.78 1.10
CA ARG A 587 -29.38 -18.99 0.29
C ARG A 587 -28.06 -18.70 1.00
N SER A 588 -28.07 -18.59 2.33
CA SER A 588 -26.87 -18.35 3.14
C SER A 588 -26.04 -19.64 3.39
N LEU A 589 -26.56 -20.81 2.99
CA LEU A 589 -26.01 -22.13 3.28
C LEU A 589 -25.66 -22.89 2.00
N LYS A 590 -24.53 -23.59 1.99
CA LYS A 590 -24.19 -24.48 0.89
C LYS A 590 -25.07 -25.74 0.93
N PRO A 591 -25.60 -26.21 -0.23
CA PRO A 591 -26.35 -27.46 -0.28
C PRO A 591 -25.48 -28.63 0.17
N GLY A 592 -26.05 -29.54 0.98
CA GLY A 592 -25.35 -30.69 1.55
C GLY A 592 -24.85 -30.53 2.99
N ASN A 593 -24.98 -29.35 3.61
CA ASN A 593 -24.76 -29.21 5.06
C ASN A 593 -25.93 -29.82 5.86
N SER A 594 -25.67 -30.46 7.00
CA SER A 594 -26.74 -31.03 7.84
C SER A 594 -27.73 -29.98 8.36
N LEU A 595 -27.28 -28.75 8.56
CA LEU A 595 -28.14 -27.61 8.89
C LEU A 595 -29.06 -27.19 7.73
N HIS A 596 -28.59 -27.30 6.48
CA HIS A 596 -29.41 -27.00 5.29
C HIS A 596 -30.57 -27.98 5.19
N ASN A 597 -30.32 -29.28 5.42
CA ASN A 597 -31.36 -30.31 5.39
C ASN A 597 -32.37 -30.15 6.55
N LEU A 598 -31.89 -29.88 7.77
CA LEU A 598 -32.75 -29.63 8.94
C LEU A 598 -33.67 -28.41 8.73
N ILE A 599 -33.14 -27.34 8.13
CA ILE A 599 -33.92 -26.14 7.81
C ILE A 599 -34.92 -26.44 6.69
N SER A 600 -34.55 -27.17 5.64
CA SER A 600 -35.51 -27.54 4.58
C SER A 600 -36.66 -28.41 5.11
N GLU A 601 -36.38 -29.33 6.05
CA GLU A 601 -37.38 -30.27 6.60
C GLU A 601 -38.35 -29.59 7.59
N VAL A 602 -37.86 -28.72 8.48
CA VAL A 602 -38.70 -28.09 9.51
C VAL A 602 -39.48 -26.87 8.98
N LEU A 603 -38.94 -26.14 8.00
CA LEU A 603 -39.56 -24.95 7.40
C LEU A 603 -40.30 -25.26 6.07
N ASP A 604 -40.59 -26.53 5.77
CA ASP A 604 -41.33 -26.91 4.55
C ASP A 604 -42.72 -26.23 4.51
N PRO A 605 -43.03 -25.42 3.48
CA PRO A 605 -44.31 -24.72 3.38
C PRO A 605 -45.51 -25.66 3.27
N THR A 606 -45.35 -26.84 2.65
CA THR A 606 -46.43 -27.83 2.52
C THR A 606 -46.74 -28.47 3.87
N TYR A 607 -45.72 -28.69 4.70
CA TYR A 607 -45.86 -29.19 6.05
C TYR A 607 -46.52 -28.15 6.97
N ILE A 608 -46.09 -26.89 6.89
CA ILE A 608 -46.68 -25.77 7.66
C ILE A 608 -48.13 -25.51 7.24
N GLU A 609 -48.44 -25.55 5.94
CA GLU A 609 -49.82 -25.44 5.44
C GLU A 609 -50.71 -26.55 6.02
N ASN A 610 -50.22 -27.80 6.08
CA ASN A 610 -50.94 -28.92 6.66
C ASN A 610 -51.13 -28.77 8.19
N GLN A 611 -50.12 -28.27 8.92
CA GLN A 611 -50.27 -27.96 10.35
C GLN A 611 -51.26 -26.81 10.61
N CYS A 612 -51.29 -25.80 9.74
CA CYS A 612 -52.24 -24.70 9.82
C CYS A 612 -53.68 -25.17 9.56
N LYS A 613 -53.90 -26.03 8.54
CA LYS A 613 -55.20 -26.66 8.26
C LYS A 613 -55.68 -27.56 9.40
N ALA A 614 -54.76 -28.20 10.11
CA ALA A 614 -55.06 -29.01 11.30
C ALA A 614 -55.21 -28.18 12.61
N ALA A 615 -54.98 -26.86 12.57
CA ALA A 615 -54.94 -25.94 13.72
C ALA A 615 -53.91 -26.33 14.81
N THR A 616 -52.86 -27.08 14.45
CA THR A 616 -51.82 -27.58 15.39
C THR A 616 -50.55 -26.72 15.38
N PHE A 617 -50.41 -25.80 14.42
CA PHE A 617 -49.22 -24.95 14.31
C PHE A 617 -49.06 -24.03 15.53
N SER A 618 -47.88 -24.06 16.18
CA SER A 618 -47.60 -23.26 17.38
C SER A 618 -46.44 -22.29 17.17
N TYR A 619 -46.76 -20.99 17.26
CA TYR A 619 -45.79 -19.91 17.06
C TYR A 619 -44.63 -19.94 18.08
N ASP A 620 -44.89 -20.31 19.34
CA ASP A 620 -43.82 -20.38 20.35
C ASP A 620 -42.81 -21.50 20.06
N ALA A 621 -43.26 -22.68 19.59
CA ALA A 621 -42.36 -23.77 19.19
C ALA A 621 -41.50 -23.36 17.98
N PHE A 622 -42.08 -22.61 17.03
CA PHE A 622 -41.36 -22.02 15.92
C PHE A 622 -40.28 -21.03 16.40
N PHE A 623 -40.61 -20.11 17.30
CA PHE A 623 -39.63 -19.15 17.83
C PHE A 623 -38.53 -19.81 18.69
N GLU A 624 -38.84 -20.87 19.44
CA GLU A 624 -37.85 -21.66 20.17
C GLU A 624 -36.93 -22.44 19.22
N PHE A 625 -37.45 -23.01 18.12
CA PHE A 625 -36.63 -23.62 17.07
C PHE A 625 -35.67 -22.60 16.44
N MET A 626 -36.17 -21.42 16.05
CA MET A 626 -35.36 -20.34 15.49
C MET A 626 -34.28 -19.85 16.47
N SER A 627 -34.61 -19.73 17.76
CA SER A 627 -33.66 -19.35 18.82
C SER A 627 -32.52 -20.37 18.99
N ASN A 628 -32.74 -21.65 18.65
CA ASN A 628 -31.73 -22.71 18.68
C ASN A 628 -30.88 -22.82 17.39
N ILE A 629 -31.29 -22.14 16.31
CA ILE A 629 -30.60 -22.17 15.01
C ILE A 629 -29.83 -20.88 14.72
N LEU A 630 -30.40 -19.71 15.02
CA LEU A 630 -29.73 -18.41 14.79
C LEU A 630 -28.29 -18.34 15.36
N PRO A 631 -27.98 -18.80 16.59
CA PRO A 631 -26.61 -18.80 17.13
C PRO A 631 -25.62 -19.69 16.37
N LYS A 632 -26.09 -20.58 15.48
CA LYS A 632 -25.25 -21.47 14.66
C LYS A 632 -25.00 -20.91 13.26
N LEU A 633 -25.76 -19.89 12.84
CA LEU A 633 -25.71 -19.29 11.51
C LEU A 633 -25.09 -17.89 11.54
N CYS A 634 -25.38 -17.12 12.59
CA CYS A 634 -24.86 -15.78 12.77
C CYS A 634 -23.39 -15.77 13.22
N ALA A 635 -22.71 -14.65 12.98
CA ALA A 635 -21.34 -14.45 13.45
C ALA A 635 -21.31 -14.18 14.98
N PRO A 636 -20.24 -14.59 15.71
CA PRO A 636 -20.20 -14.50 17.19
C PRO A 636 -20.35 -13.10 17.79
N PHE A 637 -20.22 -12.03 16.99
CA PHE A 637 -20.43 -10.66 17.46
C PHE A 637 -21.92 -10.27 17.53
N ARG A 638 -22.82 -11.04 16.88
CA ARG A 638 -24.30 -10.90 16.93
C ARG A 638 -24.95 -11.74 18.03
N ASP A 639 -24.19 -12.58 18.73
CA ASP A 639 -24.64 -13.31 19.92
C ASP A 639 -25.46 -12.49 20.95
N PRO A 640 -25.12 -11.22 21.28
CA PRO A 640 -25.97 -10.42 22.18
C PRO A 640 -27.35 -10.11 21.59
N ASP A 641 -27.45 -9.79 20.29
CA ASP A 641 -28.71 -9.47 19.62
C ASP A 641 -29.65 -10.70 19.59
N ILE A 642 -29.07 -11.88 19.38
CA ILE A 642 -29.81 -13.15 19.34
C ILE A 642 -30.26 -13.58 20.74
N LYS A 643 -29.44 -13.33 21.78
CA LYS A 643 -29.83 -13.56 23.18
C LYS A 643 -30.97 -12.64 23.59
N ALA A 644 -30.89 -11.36 23.24
CA ALA A 644 -31.98 -10.40 23.48
C ALA A 644 -33.29 -10.86 22.81
N PHE A 645 -33.23 -11.38 21.58
CA PHE A 645 -34.39 -11.96 20.90
C PHE A 645 -34.95 -13.22 21.58
N ALA A 646 -34.08 -14.12 22.06
CA ALA A 646 -34.49 -15.36 22.74
C ALA A 646 -35.08 -15.10 24.15
N GLU A 647 -34.60 -14.06 24.83
CA GLU A 647 -35.10 -13.62 26.14
C GLU A 647 -36.41 -12.80 26.03
N ASP A 648 -36.58 -12.03 24.95
CA ASP A 648 -37.74 -11.15 24.75
C ASP A 648 -38.99 -11.90 24.28
N LYS A 649 -39.58 -12.65 25.22
CA LYS A 649 -40.91 -13.26 25.06
C LYS A 649 -42.06 -12.24 25.17
N SER A 650 -41.82 -10.92 25.13
CA SER A 650 -42.85 -9.89 25.24
C SER A 650 -43.27 -9.30 23.87
N GLY A 651 -44.57 -9.35 23.58
CA GLY A 651 -45.19 -8.79 22.37
C GLY A 651 -45.95 -9.81 21.52
N ASP A 652 -46.74 -9.28 20.56
CA ASP A 652 -47.54 -10.07 19.63
C ASP A 652 -46.65 -10.94 18.71
N ALA A 653 -47.22 -12.04 18.20
CA ALA A 653 -46.51 -12.94 17.30
C ALA A 653 -46.00 -12.22 16.03
N ILE A 654 -46.74 -11.23 15.53
CA ILE A 654 -46.36 -10.40 14.37
C ILE A 654 -45.13 -9.53 14.69
N ASP A 655 -45.03 -8.99 15.91
CA ASP A 655 -43.92 -8.13 16.31
C ASP A 655 -42.65 -8.94 16.61
N ARG A 656 -42.78 -10.14 17.19
CA ARG A 656 -41.67 -11.10 17.27
C ARG A 656 -41.20 -11.54 15.87
N LEU A 657 -42.12 -11.75 14.93
CA LEU A 657 -41.80 -12.10 13.54
C LEU A 657 -41.08 -10.96 12.80
N ALA A 658 -41.47 -9.70 13.05
CA ALA A 658 -40.78 -8.52 12.53
C ALA A 658 -39.35 -8.39 13.09
N LYS A 659 -39.15 -8.63 14.40
CA LYS A 659 -37.82 -8.70 15.04
C LYS A 659 -36.97 -9.82 14.42
N LEU A 660 -37.55 -11.01 14.24
CA LEU A 660 -36.89 -12.16 13.62
C LEU A 660 -36.44 -11.86 12.19
N MET A 661 -37.31 -11.27 11.36
CA MET A 661 -36.97 -10.86 10.01
C MET A 661 -35.86 -9.80 9.97
N GLY A 662 -35.85 -8.87 10.94
CA GLY A 662 -34.74 -7.93 11.12
C GLY A 662 -33.40 -8.65 11.38
N ILE A 663 -33.37 -9.69 12.21
CA ILE A 663 -32.16 -10.49 12.46
C ILE A 663 -31.75 -11.28 11.22
N ILE A 664 -32.69 -11.82 10.44
CA ILE A 664 -32.41 -12.52 9.18
C ILE A 664 -31.88 -11.55 8.11
N ASP A 665 -32.36 -10.31 8.08
CA ASP A 665 -31.79 -9.24 7.24
C ASP A 665 -30.34 -8.92 7.63
N LEU A 666 -30.02 -8.86 8.92
CA LEU A 666 -28.65 -8.67 9.42
C LEU A 666 -27.74 -9.86 9.09
N LEU A 667 -28.23 -11.09 9.26
CA LEU A 667 -27.53 -12.31 8.83
C LEU A 667 -27.22 -12.29 7.32
N SER A 668 -28.18 -11.80 6.51
CA SER A 668 -28.01 -11.67 5.05
C SER A 668 -26.94 -10.62 4.70
N LEU A 669 -26.90 -9.50 5.44
CA LEU A 669 -25.84 -8.48 5.33
C LEU A 669 -24.47 -9.01 5.77
N ASP A 670 -24.41 -9.76 6.87
CA ASP A 670 -23.17 -10.35 7.36
C ASP A 670 -22.63 -11.41 6.37
N HIS A 671 -23.51 -12.20 5.74
CA HIS A 671 -23.15 -13.16 4.68
C HIS A 671 -22.66 -12.46 3.40
N THR A 672 -23.37 -11.43 2.93
CA THR A 672 -22.96 -10.69 1.72
C THR A 672 -21.65 -9.93 1.94
N ASN A 673 -21.45 -9.31 3.11
CA ASN A 673 -20.17 -8.70 3.49
C ASN A 673 -19.04 -9.75 3.60
N PHE A 674 -19.31 -10.97 4.09
CA PHE A 674 -18.32 -12.06 4.09
C PHE A 674 -17.95 -12.50 2.67
N MET A 675 -18.94 -12.71 1.80
CA MET A 675 -18.70 -13.06 0.39
C MET A 675 -17.92 -11.97 -0.35
N LEU A 676 -18.25 -10.69 -0.09
CA LEU A 676 -17.52 -9.53 -0.58
C LEU A 676 -16.05 -9.55 -0.14
N GLN A 677 -15.78 -9.81 1.14
CA GLN A 677 -14.41 -9.92 1.66
C GLN A 677 -13.61 -11.07 1.03
N MET A 678 -14.28 -12.19 0.70
CA MET A 678 -13.64 -13.31 0.01
C MET A 678 -13.33 -13.00 -1.46
N ALA A 679 -14.18 -12.23 -2.15
CA ALA A 679 -14.01 -11.85 -3.55
C ALA A 679 -13.12 -10.61 -3.75
N ALA A 680 -13.03 -9.72 -2.76
CA ALA A 680 -12.33 -8.43 -2.83
C ALA A 680 -10.89 -8.50 -3.42
N PRO A 681 -10.03 -9.49 -3.11
CA PRO A 681 -8.69 -9.55 -3.71
C PRO A 681 -8.69 -9.67 -5.23
N GLN A 682 -9.64 -10.44 -5.79
CA GLN A 682 -9.79 -10.60 -7.24
C GLN A 682 -10.46 -9.36 -7.87
N LEU A 683 -11.52 -8.85 -7.24
CA LEU A 683 -12.21 -7.65 -7.69
C LEU A 683 -11.32 -6.40 -7.69
N ILE A 684 -10.39 -6.26 -6.74
CA ILE A 684 -9.41 -5.15 -6.72
C ILE A 684 -8.36 -5.32 -7.82
N GLN A 685 -8.00 -6.56 -8.18
CA GLN A 685 -7.01 -6.84 -9.24
C GLN A 685 -7.57 -6.55 -10.64
N GLU A 686 -8.81 -6.94 -10.91
CA GLU A 686 -9.47 -6.75 -12.22
C GLU A 686 -10.25 -5.42 -12.32
N GLY A 687 -10.53 -4.79 -11.18
CA GLY A 687 -11.39 -3.61 -11.05
C GLY A 687 -11.08 -2.44 -11.99
N PRO A 688 -9.82 -1.99 -12.14
CA PRO A 688 -9.51 -0.87 -13.04
C PRO A 688 -9.84 -1.19 -14.50
N GLY A 689 -9.63 -2.44 -14.93
CA GLY A 689 -9.97 -2.91 -16.28
C GLY A 689 -11.46 -3.17 -16.47
N TYR A 690 -12.23 -3.41 -15.39
CA TYR A 690 -13.69 -3.44 -15.44
C TYR A 690 -14.26 -2.01 -15.58
N GLU A 691 -13.82 -1.08 -14.74
CA GLU A 691 -14.29 0.31 -14.75
C GLU A 691 -13.98 1.01 -16.08
N GLN A 692 -12.78 0.81 -16.64
CA GLN A 692 -12.41 1.30 -17.97
C GLN A 692 -13.37 0.82 -19.07
N ARG A 693 -13.74 -0.47 -19.07
CA ARG A 693 -14.65 -1.04 -20.08
C ARG A 693 -16.09 -0.58 -19.88
N ALA A 694 -16.57 -0.53 -18.64
CA ALA A 694 -17.91 -0.05 -18.32
C ALA A 694 -18.08 1.42 -18.75
N PHE A 695 -17.17 2.30 -18.32
CA PHE A 695 -17.20 3.72 -18.69
C PHE A 695 -17.07 3.94 -20.20
N SER A 696 -16.22 3.16 -20.89
CA SER A 696 -16.10 3.25 -22.36
C SER A 696 -17.41 2.85 -23.04
N GLY A 697 -18.06 1.78 -22.58
CA GLY A 697 -19.38 1.36 -23.07
C GLY A 697 -20.48 2.40 -22.85
N ASP A 698 -20.48 3.11 -21.72
CA ASP A 698 -21.44 4.19 -21.45
C ASP A 698 -21.24 5.40 -22.39
N VAL A 699 -19.98 5.75 -22.67
CA VAL A 699 -19.62 6.82 -23.61
C VAL A 699 -19.98 6.43 -25.04
N GLU A 700 -19.75 5.18 -25.45
CA GLU A 700 -20.14 4.64 -26.76
C GLU A 700 -21.66 4.54 -26.92
N CYS A 701 -22.40 4.22 -25.84
CA CYS A 701 -23.86 4.21 -25.84
C CYS A 701 -24.48 5.62 -25.76
N GLY A 702 -23.68 6.68 -25.55
CA GLY A 702 -24.17 8.05 -25.40
C GLY A 702 -24.86 8.33 -24.05
N MET A 703 -24.77 7.40 -23.08
CA MET A 703 -25.31 7.59 -21.72
C MET A 703 -24.48 8.60 -20.92
N VAL A 704 -23.19 8.72 -21.26
CA VAL A 704 -22.25 9.68 -20.67
C VAL A 704 -21.64 10.56 -21.76
N THR A 705 -21.91 11.86 -21.72
CA THR A 705 -21.16 12.86 -22.49
C THR A 705 -19.86 13.22 -21.76
N LEU A 706 -18.85 13.74 -22.46
CA LEU A 706 -17.56 14.16 -21.88
C LEU A 706 -17.44 15.70 -21.74
N GLU A 707 -18.57 16.41 -21.79
CA GLU A 707 -18.60 17.86 -21.91
C GLU A 707 -18.22 18.56 -20.60
N ARG A 708 -18.70 18.07 -19.45
CA ARG A 708 -18.35 18.63 -18.14
C ARG A 708 -16.91 18.32 -17.80
N THR A 709 -16.41 17.13 -18.14
CA THR A 709 -14.99 16.75 -17.99
C THR A 709 -14.08 17.67 -18.82
N ARG A 710 -14.42 17.98 -20.08
CA ARG A 710 -13.71 18.97 -20.90
C ARG A 710 -13.78 20.39 -20.29
N GLN A 711 -14.96 20.84 -19.88
CA GLN A 711 -15.14 22.18 -19.27
C GLN A 711 -14.36 22.32 -17.96
N PHE A 712 -14.39 21.30 -17.10
CA PHE A 712 -13.60 21.19 -15.89
C PHE A 712 -12.10 21.25 -16.20
N TRP A 713 -11.64 20.50 -17.20
CA TRP A 713 -10.23 20.51 -17.59
C TRP A 713 -9.74 21.89 -17.99
N ARG A 714 -10.46 22.53 -18.94
CA ARG A 714 -10.15 23.88 -19.45
C ARG A 714 -10.17 24.93 -18.34
N SER A 715 -11.22 24.96 -17.53
CA SER A 715 -11.37 25.92 -16.41
C SER A 715 -10.22 25.83 -15.39
N ASN A 716 -9.72 24.62 -15.13
CA ASN A 716 -8.62 24.42 -14.18
C ASN A 716 -7.24 24.69 -14.81
N ARG A 717 -7.05 24.41 -16.10
CA ARG A 717 -5.87 24.80 -16.88
C ARG A 717 -5.73 26.33 -16.90
N ASP A 718 -6.79 27.04 -17.24
CA ASP A 718 -6.80 28.51 -17.32
C ASP A 718 -6.55 29.15 -15.96
N ALA A 719 -7.15 28.63 -14.89
CA ALA A 719 -6.90 29.09 -13.53
C ALA A 719 -5.41 28.97 -13.13
N ILE A 720 -4.73 27.88 -13.50
CA ILE A 720 -3.29 27.70 -13.25
C ILE A 720 -2.47 28.68 -14.10
N ILE A 721 -2.80 28.86 -15.38
CA ILE A 721 -2.11 29.80 -16.27
C ILE A 721 -2.24 31.23 -15.74
N GLU A 722 -3.43 31.63 -15.28
CA GLU A 722 -3.67 32.94 -14.66
C GLU A 722 -2.90 33.08 -13.32
N GLU A 723 -2.85 32.02 -12.51
CA GLU A 723 -2.05 31.97 -11.28
C GLU A 723 -0.53 32.01 -11.53
N MET A 724 -0.03 31.52 -12.67
CA MET A 724 1.36 31.67 -13.09
C MET A 724 1.65 33.09 -13.58
N ARG A 725 0.79 33.64 -14.45
CA ARG A 725 0.87 35.03 -14.93
C ARG A 725 0.86 36.06 -13.79
N LYS A 726 0.10 35.79 -12.71
CA LYS A 726 0.05 36.63 -11.49
C LYS A 726 1.31 36.55 -10.62
N ARG A 727 2.10 35.47 -10.72
CA ARG A 727 3.36 35.32 -9.95
C ARG A 727 4.56 35.89 -10.69
N ASP A 728 4.66 35.66 -12.01
CA ASP A 728 5.82 36.02 -12.83
C ASP A 728 5.42 36.86 -14.07
N PRO A 729 5.11 38.16 -13.92
CA PRO A 729 4.68 39.01 -15.03
C PRO A 729 5.79 39.30 -16.06
N GLU A 730 7.08 39.22 -15.68
CA GLU A 730 8.21 39.51 -16.56
C GLU A 730 8.62 38.35 -17.49
N ASN A 731 8.16 37.12 -17.23
CA ASN A 731 8.62 35.90 -17.91
C ASN A 731 7.63 35.35 -18.96
N CYS A 732 6.59 36.11 -19.30
CA CYS A 732 5.43 35.69 -20.11
C CYS A 732 5.70 35.62 -21.63
N SER A 733 6.80 34.98 -22.07
CA SER A 733 7.10 34.73 -23.50
C SER A 733 7.40 33.27 -23.84
N MET A 734 7.23 32.35 -22.90
CA MET A 734 7.32 30.91 -23.13
C MET A 734 5.98 30.25 -22.78
N ASP A 735 5.52 29.33 -23.64
CA ASP A 735 4.33 28.50 -23.40
C ASP A 735 4.58 27.48 -22.29
N VAL A 736 4.52 27.94 -21.04
CA VAL A 736 4.66 27.08 -19.86
C VAL A 736 3.39 26.23 -19.74
N THR A 737 3.41 25.04 -20.34
CA THR A 737 2.35 24.06 -20.20
C THR A 737 2.36 23.49 -18.76
N PRO A 738 1.30 23.70 -17.97
CA PRO A 738 1.25 23.13 -16.63
C PRO A 738 1.12 21.61 -16.70
N SER A 739 1.82 20.91 -15.80
CA SER A 739 1.78 19.44 -15.73
C SER A 739 0.35 18.93 -15.52
N VAL A 740 -0.07 17.96 -16.33
CA VAL A 740 -1.36 17.25 -16.31
C VAL A 740 -1.79 16.88 -14.89
N ALA A 741 -0.88 16.27 -14.11
CA ALA A 741 -1.14 15.87 -12.73
C ALA A 741 -1.38 17.03 -11.75
N LYS A 742 -0.92 18.25 -12.06
CA LYS A 742 -1.19 19.48 -11.29
C LYS A 742 -2.52 20.11 -11.68
N ILE A 743 -2.91 20.08 -12.95
CA ILE A 743 -4.24 20.52 -13.43
C ILE A 743 -5.33 19.70 -12.75
N TYR A 744 -5.19 18.38 -12.79
CA TYR A 744 -6.14 17.47 -12.16
C TYR A 744 -6.21 17.65 -10.63
N ALA A 745 -5.05 17.77 -9.95
CA ALA A 745 -5.01 18.05 -8.50
C ALA A 745 -5.64 19.40 -8.14
N GLN A 746 -5.47 20.44 -8.97
CA GLN A 746 -6.14 21.72 -8.81
C GLN A 746 -7.66 21.58 -8.99
N GLY A 747 -8.11 20.83 -9.98
CA GLY A 747 -9.53 20.59 -10.24
C GLY A 747 -10.25 19.89 -9.09
N LEU A 748 -9.68 18.79 -8.58
CA LEU A 748 -10.23 18.06 -7.44
C LEU A 748 -10.30 18.95 -6.17
N VAL A 749 -9.29 19.80 -5.95
CA VAL A 749 -9.30 20.80 -4.86
C VAL A 749 -10.34 21.89 -5.09
N ASN A 750 -10.53 22.34 -6.33
CA ASN A 750 -11.50 23.38 -6.66
C ASN A 750 -12.94 22.89 -6.45
N LEU A 751 -13.22 21.64 -6.76
CA LEU A 751 -14.50 20.98 -6.53
C LEU A 751 -14.86 21.03 -5.02
N VAL A 752 -13.99 20.49 -4.16
CA VAL A 752 -14.28 20.35 -2.72
C VAL A 752 -14.14 21.66 -1.93
N LEU A 753 -13.17 22.52 -2.25
CA LEU A 753 -12.79 23.69 -1.42
C LEU A 753 -13.17 25.06 -2.04
N SER A 754 -14.06 25.08 -3.04
CA SER A 754 -14.65 26.32 -3.58
C SER A 754 -15.70 26.95 -2.67
N ASN A 755 -15.79 28.28 -2.67
CA ASN A 755 -16.80 29.03 -1.90
C ASN A 755 -18.16 29.16 -2.63
N GLY A 756 -18.65 28.08 -3.26
CA GLY A 756 -19.96 28.00 -3.92
C GLY A 756 -20.42 26.55 -4.04
N ARG A 757 -21.73 26.31 -4.23
CA ARG A 757 -22.31 24.95 -4.27
C ARG A 757 -21.63 24.06 -5.33
N LEU A 758 -21.41 22.79 -5.00
CA LEU A 758 -21.21 21.72 -5.99
C LEU A 758 -22.50 21.55 -6.81
N SER A 759 -22.59 22.17 -7.98
CA SER A 759 -23.65 21.82 -8.92
C SER A 759 -23.30 20.50 -9.63
N PRO A 760 -24.28 19.66 -9.97
CA PRO A 760 -24.02 18.43 -10.75
C PRO A 760 -23.40 18.74 -12.12
N ASP A 761 -23.62 19.96 -12.63
CA ASP A 761 -23.07 20.46 -13.91
C ASP A 761 -21.56 20.75 -13.83
N GLN A 762 -21.01 20.96 -12.63
CA GLN A 762 -19.57 21.17 -12.40
C GLN A 762 -18.81 19.88 -12.08
N LEU A 763 -19.52 18.77 -11.90
CA LEU A 763 -18.94 17.47 -11.62
C LEU A 763 -18.46 16.85 -12.96
N PRO A 764 -17.18 16.48 -13.09
CA PRO A 764 -16.72 15.66 -14.22
C PRO A 764 -17.47 14.33 -14.23
N GLU A 765 -17.85 13.85 -15.40
CA GLU A 765 -18.63 12.61 -15.53
C GLU A 765 -17.86 11.37 -15.05
N THR A 766 -16.52 11.43 -15.06
CA THR A 766 -15.60 10.46 -14.43
C THR A 766 -15.78 10.36 -12.91
N LEU A 767 -16.09 11.47 -12.24
CA LEU A 767 -16.26 11.56 -10.78
C LEU A 767 -17.72 11.41 -10.32
N ASN A 768 -18.64 10.98 -11.20
CA ASN A 768 -20.06 10.82 -10.87
C ASN A 768 -20.29 9.85 -9.68
N LEU A 769 -19.58 8.71 -9.64
CA LEU A 769 -19.69 7.73 -8.55
C LEU A 769 -19.23 8.30 -7.20
N ASP A 770 -18.32 9.28 -7.20
CA ASP A 770 -17.79 9.92 -5.98
C ASP A 770 -18.59 11.15 -5.52
N HIS A 771 -19.72 11.48 -6.16
CA HIS A 771 -20.49 12.69 -5.85
C HIS A 771 -20.80 12.87 -4.35
N ALA A 772 -21.43 11.87 -3.73
CA ALA A 772 -21.79 11.90 -2.30
C ALA A 772 -20.54 11.97 -1.39
N ARG A 773 -19.44 11.33 -1.78
CA ARG A 773 -18.16 11.38 -1.05
C ARG A 773 -17.54 12.78 -1.12
N LEU A 774 -17.58 13.42 -2.28
CA LEU A 774 -17.09 14.78 -2.51
C LEU A 774 -17.96 15.81 -1.76
N GLU A 775 -19.28 15.63 -1.71
CA GLU A 775 -20.15 16.43 -0.84
C GLU A 775 -19.82 16.26 0.65
N HIS A 776 -19.52 15.03 1.10
CA HIS A 776 -19.12 14.78 2.48
C HIS A 776 -17.77 15.46 2.82
N LEU A 777 -16.75 15.32 1.95
CA LEU A 777 -15.45 16.00 2.12
C LEU A 777 -15.58 17.53 2.07
N ARG A 778 -16.54 18.04 1.29
CA ARG A 778 -16.89 19.46 1.26
C ARG A 778 -17.56 19.90 2.57
N SER A 779 -18.51 19.13 3.09
CA SER A 779 -19.12 19.37 4.40
C SER A 779 -18.05 19.43 5.51
N GLN A 780 -17.13 18.46 5.55
CA GLN A 780 -15.98 18.48 6.45
C GLN A 780 -15.10 19.73 6.27
N SER A 781 -14.78 20.10 5.03
CA SER A 781 -14.02 21.32 4.70
C SER A 781 -14.69 22.59 5.26
N PHE A 782 -16.01 22.68 5.11
CA PHE A 782 -16.81 23.81 5.60
C PHE A 782 -16.89 23.82 7.13
N LYS A 783 -17.02 22.66 7.80
CA LYS A 783 -16.94 22.54 9.26
C LYS A 783 -15.57 23.00 9.78
N ILE A 784 -14.47 22.59 9.15
CA ILE A 784 -13.10 23.01 9.52
C ILE A 784 -12.91 24.52 9.30
N ALA A 785 -13.29 25.06 8.14
CA ALA A 785 -13.17 26.49 7.87
C ALA A 785 -14.05 27.35 8.81
N ALA A 786 -15.25 26.86 9.15
CA ALA A 786 -16.16 27.52 10.07
C ALA A 786 -15.63 27.55 11.51
N THR A 787 -15.20 26.40 12.03
CA THR A 787 -14.61 26.30 13.37
C THR A 787 -13.30 27.09 13.49
N ALA A 788 -12.43 27.03 12.48
CA ALA A 788 -11.23 27.87 12.41
C ALA A 788 -11.56 29.37 12.46
N ALA A 789 -12.57 29.85 11.71
CA ALA A 789 -12.97 31.26 11.73
C ALA A 789 -13.59 31.69 13.07
N ILE A 790 -14.37 30.82 13.71
CA ILE A 790 -14.92 31.06 15.06
C ILE A 790 -13.78 31.17 16.08
N LEU A 791 -12.87 30.19 16.12
CA LEU A 791 -11.72 30.20 17.03
C LEU A 791 -10.79 31.38 16.78
N LEU A 792 -10.50 31.72 15.52
CA LEU A 792 -9.65 32.86 15.16
C LEU A 792 -10.30 34.20 15.55
N SER A 793 -11.61 34.38 15.32
CA SER A 793 -12.31 35.58 15.75
C SER A 793 -12.34 35.72 17.28
N ALA A 794 -12.57 34.63 18.02
CA ALA A 794 -12.48 34.61 19.48
C ALA A 794 -11.05 34.94 19.99
N LYS A 795 -10.01 34.32 19.42
CA LYS A 795 -8.59 34.61 19.76
C LYS A 795 -8.23 36.08 19.54
N ASN A 796 -8.60 36.64 18.39
CA ASN A 796 -8.34 38.03 18.03
C ASN A 796 -9.06 38.99 18.99
N LEU A 797 -10.33 38.74 19.32
CA LEU A 797 -11.09 39.58 20.24
C LEU A 797 -10.60 39.50 21.70
N LEU A 798 -10.03 38.36 22.11
CA LEU A 798 -9.34 38.20 23.40
C LEU A 798 -7.87 38.66 23.39
N LYS A 799 -7.36 39.19 22.26
CA LYS A 799 -5.95 39.60 22.07
C LYS A 799 -4.93 38.49 22.40
N ARG A 800 -5.28 37.23 22.14
CA ARG A 800 -4.41 36.07 22.38
C ARG A 800 -3.63 35.70 21.13
N ASP A 801 -2.51 35.00 21.30
CA ASP A 801 -1.71 34.52 20.18
C ASP A 801 -2.51 33.61 19.25
N VAL A 802 -2.54 33.96 17.95
CA VAL A 802 -3.17 33.17 16.88
C VAL A 802 -2.61 31.75 16.82
N ARG A 803 -1.35 31.56 17.24
CA ARG A 803 -0.64 30.27 17.28
C ARG A 803 -0.94 29.42 18.52
N SER A 804 -1.65 29.95 19.52
CA SER A 804 -2.10 29.15 20.67
C SER A 804 -3.06 28.05 20.20
N GLN A 805 -2.89 26.82 20.68
CA GLN A 805 -3.66 25.65 20.22
C GLN A 805 -4.90 25.45 21.10
N TRP A 806 -6.09 25.65 20.53
CA TRP A 806 -7.39 25.46 21.22
C TRP A 806 -8.01 24.13 20.77
N LYS A 807 -7.26 23.02 20.94
CA LYS A 807 -7.61 21.70 20.41
C LYS A 807 -8.88 21.14 21.05
N GLY A 808 -9.00 21.22 22.37
CA GLY A 808 -10.17 20.72 23.09
C GLY A 808 -11.45 21.49 22.75
N GLU A 809 -11.36 22.77 22.39
CA GLU A 809 -12.46 23.55 21.83
C GLU A 809 -12.78 23.11 20.40
N ALA A 810 -11.76 22.99 19.54
CA ALA A 810 -11.92 22.58 18.15
C ALA A 810 -12.58 21.21 18.01
N GLU A 811 -12.11 20.21 18.78
CA GLU A 811 -12.66 18.86 18.82
C GLU A 811 -14.11 18.85 19.33
N ARG A 812 -14.40 19.55 20.43
CA ARG A 812 -15.77 19.65 20.99
C ARG A 812 -16.76 20.43 20.12
N ILE A 813 -16.30 21.29 19.20
CA ILE A 813 -17.18 21.96 18.24
C ILE A 813 -17.34 21.11 16.97
N LEU A 814 -16.28 20.43 16.51
CA LEU A 814 -16.35 19.51 15.36
C LEU A 814 -17.19 18.26 15.65
N SER A 815 -17.26 17.80 16.90
CA SER A 815 -18.07 16.65 17.32
C SER A 815 -19.57 16.93 17.43
N LEU A 816 -20.04 18.13 17.07
CA LEU A 816 -21.46 18.50 17.08
C LEU A 816 -22.08 18.35 15.69
N ASP A 817 -23.36 18.03 15.62
CA ASP A 817 -24.09 17.88 14.35
C ASP A 817 -24.51 19.24 13.77
N PHE A 818 -23.68 19.79 12.88
CA PHE A 818 -23.88 21.09 12.23
C PHE A 818 -25.22 21.28 11.50
N SER A 819 -26.00 20.23 11.26
CA SER A 819 -27.39 20.31 10.81
C SER A 819 -28.34 20.91 11.86
N GLU A 820 -28.10 20.69 13.16
CA GLU A 820 -29.04 21.00 14.25
C GLU A 820 -28.46 21.96 15.33
N ILE A 821 -27.20 22.38 15.20
CA ILE A 821 -26.54 23.25 16.20
C ILE A 821 -27.25 24.60 16.36
N LYS A 822 -27.65 24.91 17.60
CA LYS A 822 -27.95 26.29 18.04
C LYS A 822 -26.65 27.06 18.27
N PRO A 823 -26.50 28.31 17.78
CA PRO A 823 -25.26 29.10 17.91
C PRO A 823 -24.87 29.38 19.36
N GLU A 824 -25.85 29.42 20.27
CA GLU A 824 -25.65 29.53 21.71
C GLU A 824 -24.83 28.38 22.31
N ARG A 825 -24.92 27.16 21.75
CA ARG A 825 -24.18 26.00 22.25
C ARG A 825 -22.67 26.13 22.00
N ILE A 826 -22.29 26.65 20.83
CA ILE A 826 -20.88 26.95 20.50
C ILE A 826 -20.37 28.09 21.40
N GLN A 827 -21.18 29.15 21.59
CA GLN A 827 -20.83 30.24 22.50
C GLN A 827 -20.61 29.74 23.93
N ALA A 828 -21.47 28.86 24.45
CA ALA A 828 -21.35 28.29 25.79
C ALA A 828 -20.09 27.43 25.96
N ILE A 829 -19.67 26.68 24.92
CA ILE A 829 -18.40 25.93 24.94
C ILE A 829 -17.21 26.90 25.08
N LEU A 830 -17.19 27.99 24.31
CA LEU A 830 -16.13 29.00 24.37
C LEU A 830 -16.13 29.78 25.70
N ASP A 831 -17.30 30.21 26.18
CA ASP A 831 -17.45 30.91 27.46
C ASP A 831 -17.01 30.01 28.64
N SER A 832 -17.22 28.69 28.56
CA SER A 832 -16.86 27.74 29.62
C SER A 832 -15.35 27.60 29.84
N THR A 833 -14.53 27.70 28.78
CA THR A 833 -13.06 27.68 28.93
C THR A 833 -12.46 29.07 28.99
N HIS A 834 -13.12 30.07 28.40
CA HIS A 834 -12.60 31.41 28.21
C HIS A 834 -13.68 32.47 28.48
N PRO A 835 -13.84 32.94 29.74
CA PRO A 835 -14.85 33.94 30.06
C PRO A 835 -14.61 35.24 29.29
N MET A 836 -15.63 35.68 28.53
CA MET A 836 -15.56 36.87 27.67
C MET A 836 -16.41 38.04 28.22
N PRO A 837 -16.00 39.31 28.04
CA PRO A 837 -16.86 40.46 28.30
C PRO A 837 -18.12 40.43 27.42
N VAL A 838 -19.25 40.94 27.93
CA VAL A 838 -20.57 40.87 27.25
C VAL A 838 -20.54 41.42 25.81
N ALA A 839 -19.82 42.52 25.57
CA ALA A 839 -19.65 43.09 24.23
C ALA A 839 -18.96 42.10 23.28
N THR A 840 -17.83 41.51 23.70
CA THR A 840 -17.11 40.46 22.97
C THR A 840 -17.98 39.22 22.74
N ARG A 841 -18.72 38.79 23.77
CA ARG A 841 -19.67 37.67 23.71
C ARG A 841 -20.69 37.85 22.59
N SER A 842 -21.26 39.05 22.47
CA SER A 842 -22.25 39.39 21.44
C SER A 842 -21.65 39.43 20.02
N GLN A 843 -20.42 39.94 19.87
CA GLN A 843 -19.71 39.95 18.60
C GLN A 843 -19.36 38.53 18.14
N VAL A 844 -18.85 37.67 19.02
CA VAL A 844 -18.57 36.25 18.71
C VAL A 844 -19.85 35.50 18.34
N LEU A 845 -20.98 35.74 19.01
CA LEU A 845 -22.25 35.13 18.61
C LEU A 845 -22.74 35.62 17.24
N SER A 846 -22.46 36.87 16.87
CA SER A 846 -22.77 37.38 15.52
C SER A 846 -21.91 36.73 14.42
N THR A 847 -20.62 36.46 14.69
CA THR A 847 -19.75 35.76 13.74
C THR A 847 -20.13 34.28 13.66
N ILE A 848 -20.39 33.60 14.80
CA ILE A 848 -20.91 32.23 14.84
C ILE A 848 -22.18 32.11 13.98
N LYS A 849 -23.18 32.99 14.15
CA LYS A 849 -24.42 32.95 13.35
C LYS A 849 -24.17 33.07 11.84
N ARG A 850 -23.26 33.95 11.42
CA ARG A 850 -22.93 34.17 9.99
C ARG A 850 -22.13 33.00 9.39
N VAL A 851 -21.25 32.38 10.18
CA VAL A 851 -20.34 31.33 9.74
C VAL A 851 -20.96 29.94 9.83
N LEU A 852 -21.87 29.71 10.78
CA LEU A 852 -22.56 28.43 10.95
C LEU A 852 -23.56 28.14 9.81
N MET A 853 -24.27 29.15 9.31
CA MET A 853 -25.31 28.98 8.26
C MET A 853 -24.79 28.30 6.97
N PRO A 854 -23.62 28.68 6.39
CA PRO A 854 -23.02 27.93 5.28
C PRO A 854 -22.55 26.52 5.63
N ALA A 855 -22.06 26.29 6.86
CA ALA A 855 -21.62 24.98 7.30
C ALA A 855 -22.80 24.02 7.58
N SER A 856 -23.93 24.55 8.09
CA SER A 856 -25.16 23.80 8.27
C SER A 856 -25.82 23.47 6.94
N ALA A 857 -25.85 24.41 5.99
CA ALA A 857 -26.34 24.16 4.63
C ALA A 857 -25.51 23.06 3.92
N ALA A 858 -24.18 23.14 3.95
CA ALA A 858 -23.31 22.10 3.40
C ALA A 858 -23.39 20.75 4.14
N SER A 859 -23.79 20.75 5.42
CA SER A 859 -24.08 19.51 6.16
C SER A 859 -25.41 18.90 5.75
N ALA A 860 -26.46 19.71 5.59
CA ALA A 860 -27.76 19.26 5.14
C ALA A 860 -27.73 18.64 3.73
N THR A 861 -26.98 19.23 2.78
CA THR A 861 -26.83 18.65 1.43
C THR A 861 -26.14 17.30 1.47
N ALA A 862 -25.03 17.18 2.21
CA ALA A 862 -24.31 15.91 2.38
C ALA A 862 -25.13 14.82 3.09
N SER A 863 -26.09 15.21 3.96
CA SER A 863 -27.03 14.26 4.57
C SER A 863 -28.13 13.83 3.59
N SER A 864 -28.58 14.69 2.66
CA SER A 864 -29.53 14.28 1.61
C SER A 864 -28.90 13.34 0.58
N SER A 865 -27.66 13.60 0.13
CA SER A 865 -26.98 12.76 -0.87
C SER A 865 -26.46 11.42 -0.34
N SER A 866 -26.53 11.19 0.98
CA SER A 866 -26.19 9.89 1.61
C SER A 866 -27.34 8.87 1.67
N GLY A 867 -28.55 9.24 1.23
CA GLY A 867 -29.67 8.31 1.14
C GLY A 867 -29.83 7.76 -0.28
N PRO A 868 -30.17 6.46 -0.47
CA PRO A 868 -30.66 5.99 -1.76
C PRO A 868 -32.00 6.67 -2.04
N ASP A 869 -32.08 7.37 -3.16
CA ASP A 869 -33.23 8.22 -3.52
C ASP A 869 -34.38 7.36 -4.08
N VAL A 870 -35.05 6.61 -3.19
CA VAL A 870 -36.21 5.79 -3.53
C VAL A 870 -37.48 6.61 -3.29
N MET A 871 -37.92 7.33 -4.33
CA MET A 871 -39.28 7.86 -4.38
C MET A 871 -40.28 6.69 -4.45
N VAL A 872 -40.82 6.28 -3.30
CA VAL A 872 -41.98 5.38 -3.25
C VAL A 872 -43.20 6.14 -3.75
N ALA A 873 -43.44 6.06 -5.06
CA ALA A 873 -44.68 6.52 -5.68
C ALA A 873 -45.82 5.56 -5.32
N SER A 874 -46.44 5.75 -4.15
CA SER A 874 -47.70 5.09 -3.81
C SER A 874 -48.80 5.59 -4.74
N GLY A 875 -49.25 4.73 -5.66
CA GLY A 875 -50.29 5.08 -6.63
C GLY A 875 -51.68 5.22 -5.99
N SER A 876 -52.23 6.43 -6.07
CA SER A 876 -53.68 6.68 -6.03
C SER A 876 -53.99 8.01 -6.75
N ASP A 877 -54.49 7.89 -7.97
CA ASP A 877 -55.07 8.89 -8.89
C ASP A 877 -54.30 10.21 -9.22
N PRO A 878 -54.23 10.58 -10.52
CA PRO A 878 -53.58 11.82 -10.95
C PRO A 878 -54.53 13.03 -10.84
N SER A 879 -54.25 13.93 -9.90
CA SER A 879 -54.86 15.27 -9.90
C SER A 879 -53.85 16.31 -10.45
N PRO A 880 -54.22 17.11 -11.48
CA PRO A 880 -53.26 17.96 -12.18
C PRO A 880 -53.03 19.30 -11.45
N PHE A 881 -52.21 19.29 -10.40
CA PHE A 881 -51.64 20.50 -9.79
C PHE A 881 -50.14 20.35 -9.56
N MET A 882 -49.36 20.70 -10.59
CA MET A 882 -47.93 20.97 -10.50
C MET A 882 -47.70 22.37 -9.90
N PRO A 883 -47.04 22.51 -8.73
CA PRO A 883 -46.48 23.78 -8.31
C PRO A 883 -45.20 24.02 -9.13
N LEU A 884 -45.32 24.83 -10.17
CA LEU A 884 -44.22 25.24 -11.04
C LEU A 884 -43.12 25.98 -10.24
N SER A 885 -41.86 25.57 -10.41
CA SER A 885 -40.65 26.38 -10.20
C SER A 885 -40.54 27.20 -8.89
N ASN A 886 -39.93 26.61 -7.86
CA ASN A 886 -39.32 27.40 -6.78
C ASN A 886 -37.92 27.88 -7.20
N ALA A 887 -37.86 29.05 -7.83
CA ALA A 887 -36.60 29.80 -7.91
C ALA A 887 -36.09 30.11 -6.49
N PRO A 888 -34.77 30.00 -6.22
CA PRO A 888 -34.24 30.26 -4.89
C PRO A 888 -34.40 31.75 -4.55
N THR A 889 -35.19 32.04 -3.53
CA THR A 889 -35.25 33.40 -2.95
C THR A 889 -33.86 33.80 -2.46
N GLU A 890 -33.52 35.11 -2.53
CA GLU A 890 -32.16 35.60 -2.23
C GLU A 890 -31.63 35.17 -0.85
N THR A 891 -32.53 34.88 0.09
CA THR A 891 -32.21 34.42 1.44
C THR A 891 -31.66 32.99 1.47
N THR A 892 -32.16 32.05 0.66
CA THR A 892 -31.61 30.68 0.58
C THR A 892 -30.30 30.65 -0.19
N ALA A 893 -30.16 31.47 -1.24
CA ALA A 893 -28.89 31.63 -1.96
C ALA A 893 -27.75 32.12 -1.03
N ARG A 894 -28.03 33.12 -0.18
CA ARG A 894 -27.07 33.65 0.83
C ARG A 894 -26.62 32.62 1.87
N ALA A 895 -27.39 31.55 2.08
CA ALA A 895 -27.09 30.54 3.08
C ALA A 895 -26.05 29.50 2.62
N MET A 896 -25.67 29.46 1.33
CA MET A 896 -24.85 28.38 0.75
C MET A 896 -23.35 28.69 0.53
N TYR A 897 -22.91 29.91 0.84
CA TYR A 897 -21.50 30.32 0.72
C TYR A 897 -21.07 31.16 1.92
N PHE A 898 -19.78 31.11 2.29
CA PHE A 898 -19.29 31.99 3.34
C PHE A 898 -19.41 33.44 2.88
N THR A 899 -20.21 34.22 3.60
CA THR A 899 -20.29 35.69 3.47
C THR A 899 -19.21 36.38 4.28
N ASP A 900 -18.82 35.77 5.41
CA ASP A 900 -17.81 36.31 6.33
C ASP A 900 -16.39 36.34 5.73
N PRO A 901 -15.65 37.47 5.84
CA PRO A 901 -14.31 37.56 5.28
C PRO A 901 -13.29 36.65 5.98
N VAL A 902 -13.45 36.36 7.28
CA VAL A 902 -12.54 35.47 8.02
C VAL A 902 -12.75 34.03 7.56
N ALA A 903 -14.00 33.58 7.41
CA ALA A 903 -14.30 32.24 6.92
C ALA A 903 -13.86 32.04 5.45
N LYS A 904 -14.08 33.03 4.58
CA LYS A 904 -13.52 33.03 3.20
C LYS A 904 -12.00 32.88 3.21
N LEU A 905 -11.30 33.62 4.09
CA LEU A 905 -9.85 33.56 4.21
C LEU A 905 -9.37 32.21 4.76
N MET A 906 -10.06 31.63 5.75
CA MET A 906 -9.72 30.29 6.27
C MET A 906 -9.91 29.21 5.20
N LEU A 907 -11.02 29.22 4.46
CA LEU A 907 -11.25 28.29 3.35
C LEU A 907 -10.20 28.45 2.23
N SER A 908 -9.84 29.69 1.87
CA SER A 908 -8.76 29.99 0.91
C SER A 908 -7.40 29.46 1.36
N ARG A 909 -7.04 29.62 2.64
CA ARG A 909 -5.80 29.09 3.21
C ARG A 909 -5.80 27.56 3.30
N LEU A 910 -6.94 26.96 3.64
CA LEU A 910 -7.13 25.51 3.65
C LEU A 910 -6.94 24.94 2.24
N ARG A 911 -7.59 25.54 1.24
CA ARG A 911 -7.44 25.23 -0.19
C ARG A 911 -5.96 25.26 -0.61
N ALA A 912 -5.22 26.32 -0.28
CA ALA A 912 -3.80 26.44 -0.62
C ALA A 912 -2.93 25.36 0.05
N HIS A 913 -3.21 25.03 1.32
CA HIS A 913 -2.50 23.97 2.05
C HIS A 913 -2.77 22.58 1.48
N VAL A 914 -4.04 22.25 1.21
CA VAL A 914 -4.46 20.98 0.58
C VAL A 914 -3.86 20.85 -0.82
N LEU A 915 -3.95 21.91 -1.64
CA LEU A 915 -3.33 21.95 -2.96
C LEU A 915 -1.84 21.64 -2.90
N ALA A 916 -1.07 22.33 -2.04
CA ALA A 916 0.37 22.13 -1.94
C ALA A 916 0.78 20.71 -1.51
N ARG A 917 -0.09 19.98 -0.80
CA ARG A 917 0.13 18.56 -0.48
C ARG A 917 -0.23 17.64 -1.64
N LEU A 918 -1.33 17.89 -2.36
CA LEU A 918 -1.78 17.09 -3.51
C LEU A 918 -0.93 17.32 -4.77
N SER A 919 -0.45 18.55 -5.02
CA SER A 919 0.35 18.91 -6.19
C SER A 919 1.83 18.50 -6.11
N ALA A 920 2.25 17.89 -4.99
CA ALA A 920 3.64 17.49 -4.73
C ALA A 920 4.03 16.31 -5.63
N ALA A 921 4.88 16.57 -6.63
CA ALA A 921 5.15 15.62 -7.70
C ALA A 921 6.20 14.56 -7.32
N SER A 922 7.20 14.93 -6.52
CA SER A 922 8.27 14.00 -6.12
C SER A 922 8.02 13.37 -4.74
N ALA A 923 8.52 12.16 -4.51
CA ALA A 923 8.45 11.53 -3.18
C ALA A 923 9.12 12.39 -2.09
N ARG A 924 10.26 13.02 -2.41
CA ARG A 924 10.96 13.96 -1.52
C ARG A 924 10.11 15.19 -1.18
N GLU A 925 9.35 15.70 -2.15
CA GLU A 925 8.43 16.81 -1.94
C GLU A 925 7.22 16.40 -1.09
N ARG A 926 6.62 15.23 -1.34
CA ARG A 926 5.52 14.68 -0.50
C ARG A 926 5.94 14.47 0.95
N VAL A 927 7.15 13.97 1.19
CA VAL A 927 7.73 13.86 2.55
C VAL A 927 7.97 15.24 3.17
N ARG A 928 8.46 16.22 2.40
CA ARG A 928 8.68 17.60 2.89
C ARG A 928 7.38 18.31 3.24
N THR A 929 6.37 18.26 2.37
CA THR A 929 5.08 18.93 2.61
C THR A 929 4.31 18.29 3.74
N THR A 930 4.46 16.98 3.95
CA THR A 930 3.86 16.27 5.09
C THR A 930 4.61 16.55 6.40
N SER A 931 5.95 16.55 6.42
CA SER A 931 6.71 16.85 7.65
C SER A 931 6.60 18.32 8.08
N THR A 932 6.39 19.24 7.13
CA THR A 932 6.12 20.67 7.40
C THR A 932 4.64 21.01 7.54
N ALA A 933 3.71 20.04 7.41
CA ALA A 933 2.27 20.29 7.41
C ALA A 933 1.78 20.99 8.69
N SER A 934 2.25 20.56 9.86
CA SER A 934 1.89 21.17 11.15
C SER A 934 2.34 22.64 11.25
N GLN A 935 3.54 22.96 10.76
CA GLN A 935 4.08 24.32 10.73
C GLN A 935 3.35 25.19 9.71
N SER A 936 3.08 24.65 8.52
CA SER A 936 2.36 25.33 7.44
C SER A 936 0.91 25.65 7.83
N LEU A 937 0.21 24.68 8.42
CA LEU A 937 -1.17 24.87 8.90
C LEU A 937 -1.24 25.78 10.13
N ALA A 938 -0.23 25.76 11.02
CA ALA A 938 -0.09 26.74 12.09
C ALA A 938 0.15 28.17 11.56
N ALA A 939 0.96 28.33 10.51
CA ALA A 939 1.16 29.61 9.84
C ALA A 939 -0.11 30.09 9.10
N ALA A 940 -0.93 29.17 8.59
CA ALA A 940 -2.26 29.45 8.05
C ALA A 940 -3.29 29.88 9.12
N GLY A 941 -3.02 29.63 10.40
CA GLY A 941 -3.92 29.96 11.52
C GLY A 941 -4.88 28.83 11.93
N MET A 942 -4.55 27.57 11.58
CA MET A 942 -5.36 26.38 11.85
C MET A 942 -4.57 25.25 12.57
N PRO A 943 -3.72 25.54 13.59
CA PRO A 943 -2.86 24.53 14.22
C PRO A 943 -3.60 23.37 14.91
N GLU A 944 -4.90 23.52 15.19
CA GLU A 944 -5.75 22.49 15.78
C GLU A 944 -6.05 21.34 14.81
N PHE A 945 -6.24 21.64 13.53
CA PHE A 945 -6.89 20.76 12.56
C PHE A 945 -5.93 19.83 11.78
N VAL A 946 -4.69 19.67 12.24
CA VAL A 946 -3.64 18.90 11.53
C VAL A 946 -4.10 17.48 11.20
N ASN A 947 -4.80 16.81 12.13
CA ASN A 947 -5.27 15.44 11.94
C ASN A 947 -6.43 15.35 10.94
N GLU A 948 -7.45 16.21 11.07
CA GLU A 948 -8.62 16.19 10.19
C GLU A 948 -8.29 16.65 8.77
N VAL A 949 -7.43 17.68 8.62
CA VAL A 949 -6.88 18.08 7.31
C VAL A 949 -5.93 17.00 6.75
N GLY A 950 -5.31 16.20 7.62
CA GLY A 950 -4.59 14.98 7.26
C GLY A 950 -5.51 13.98 6.56
N LYS A 951 -6.53 13.50 7.27
CA LYS A 951 -7.56 12.56 6.76
C LYS A 951 -8.16 13.05 5.44
N LEU A 952 -8.53 14.34 5.36
CA LEU A 952 -9.13 14.94 4.17
C LEU A 952 -8.20 14.88 2.96
N VAL A 953 -6.91 15.17 3.13
CA VAL A 953 -5.90 15.05 2.05
C VAL A 953 -5.69 13.60 1.65
N ASP A 954 -5.73 12.67 2.60
CA ASP A 954 -5.54 11.25 2.33
C ASP A 954 -6.75 10.65 1.59
N SER A 955 -7.98 11.03 1.95
CA SER A 955 -9.20 10.69 1.21
C SER A 955 -9.19 11.26 -0.21
N LEU A 956 -8.79 12.52 -0.40
CA LEU A 956 -8.66 13.12 -1.74
C LEU A 956 -7.58 12.43 -2.57
N ASN A 957 -6.46 12.00 -1.98
CA ASN A 957 -5.45 11.22 -2.69
C ASN A 957 -5.99 9.85 -3.14
N ARG A 958 -6.80 9.15 -2.34
CA ARG A 958 -7.39 7.86 -2.76
C ARG A 958 -8.32 8.01 -3.96
N ILE A 959 -9.25 8.99 -3.92
CA ILE A 959 -10.14 9.30 -5.05
C ILE A 959 -9.29 9.59 -6.29
N ARG A 960 -8.30 10.48 -6.15
CA ARG A 960 -7.38 10.87 -7.22
C ARG A 960 -6.61 9.68 -7.81
N GLU A 961 -6.12 8.76 -6.97
CA GLU A 961 -5.36 7.59 -7.42
C GLU A 961 -6.27 6.61 -8.18
N VAL A 962 -7.49 6.34 -7.69
CA VAL A 962 -8.45 5.44 -8.34
C VAL A 962 -8.98 6.03 -9.65
N ASP A 963 -9.43 7.29 -9.65
CA ASP A 963 -9.91 7.98 -10.87
C ASP A 963 -8.80 8.10 -11.92
N TRP A 964 -7.56 8.35 -11.52
CA TRP A 964 -6.43 8.35 -12.46
C TRP A 964 -6.11 6.96 -13.03
N MET A 965 -6.24 5.90 -12.22
CA MET A 965 -6.07 4.51 -12.68
C MET A 965 -7.20 4.06 -13.62
N CYS A 966 -8.43 4.51 -13.40
CA CYS A 966 -9.60 4.09 -14.18
C CYS A 966 -9.84 4.98 -15.41
N HIS A 967 -9.65 6.29 -15.32
CA HIS A 967 -10.00 7.25 -16.37
C HIS A 967 -8.79 8.03 -16.94
N GLY A 968 -7.56 7.67 -16.55
CA GLY A 968 -6.32 8.32 -17.03
C GLY A 968 -6.24 8.48 -18.56
N LEU A 969 -6.61 7.45 -19.32
CA LEU A 969 -6.64 7.48 -20.79
C LEU A 969 -7.63 8.51 -21.36
N VAL A 970 -8.73 8.78 -20.66
CA VAL A 970 -9.73 9.79 -21.04
C VAL A 970 -9.14 11.20 -20.85
N TYR A 971 -8.46 11.43 -19.72
CA TYR A 971 -7.75 12.69 -19.47
C TYR A 971 -6.59 12.92 -20.43
N GLU A 972 -5.83 11.87 -20.79
CA GLU A 972 -4.76 11.95 -21.80
C GLU A 972 -5.32 12.26 -23.20
N LYS A 973 -6.46 11.67 -23.57
CA LYS A 973 -7.16 12.00 -24.82
C LYS A 973 -7.59 13.47 -24.85
N ILE A 974 -8.26 13.95 -23.80
CA ILE A 974 -8.69 15.36 -23.68
C ILE A 974 -7.48 16.29 -23.69
N TRP A 975 -6.37 15.93 -23.03
CA TRP A 975 -5.13 16.71 -23.04
C TRP A 975 -4.52 16.83 -24.45
N ASN A 976 -4.57 15.76 -25.24
CA ASN A 976 -4.07 15.77 -26.62
C ASN A 976 -5.01 16.57 -27.55
N GLU A 977 -6.33 16.43 -27.42
CA GLU A 977 -7.33 17.26 -28.13
C GLU A 977 -7.08 18.77 -27.87
N ASP A 978 -6.98 19.16 -26.60
CA ASP A 978 -6.69 20.53 -26.13
C ASP A 978 -5.26 21.04 -26.49
N ALA A 979 -4.38 20.17 -27.00
CA ALA A 979 -3.04 20.49 -27.49
C ALA A 979 -2.97 20.57 -29.04
N GLU A 980 -3.96 20.00 -29.74
CA GLU A 980 -4.15 20.18 -31.18
C GLU A 980 -5.04 21.40 -31.48
N GLU A 981 -6.08 21.68 -30.67
CA GLU A 981 -6.87 22.93 -30.77
C GLU A 981 -6.05 24.20 -30.47
N GLY A 982 -4.88 24.07 -29.87
CA GLY A 982 -3.98 25.18 -29.48
C GLY A 982 -2.83 25.46 -30.45
N LYS A 983 -2.84 24.92 -31.68
CA LYS A 983 -1.79 25.07 -32.70
C LYS A 983 -2.21 25.91 -33.91
#